data_AF-A0A3L7X5K3-F1
#
_entry.id   AF-A0A3L7X5K3-F1
#
_cell.length_a   1.000
_cell.length_b   1.000
_cell.length_c   1.000
_cell.angle_alpha   90.00
_cell.angle_beta   90.00
_cell.angle_gamma   90.00
#
_symmetry.space_group_name_H-M   'P 1'
#
loop_
_entity.id
_entity.type
_entity.pdbx_description
1 polymer ?
#
loop_
_entity_poly.entity_id
_entity_poly.type
_entity_poly.pdbx_seq_one_letter_code
_entity_poly.pdbx_strand_id
1 'polypeptide(L)'
;MQVQMRTFRTVVAVLIASLILSACSGGSGSGSTMFNLPSVPVSVDANGNGKALGFSIGYLGLQPALIAQLQQANVQVLEIRVGYNGIFIYANGQPLPYIHWTDESVVQLQSVLSNTAGAEQAATYLPWLRRIGVGARISLPLAAGAAELEVPRWKGEELAAKETPAATTIGPIQFAGLAYDASGNPSIEGVPLAEIEQALGASLGLNLPPMIMQILQAVGAQQLTVATQPNGIDLSIDGKALPGIAYDTARLNNVLAISGPLTDPAIADTLATVVPQLPGADIDLIISFTGQPAADTKLSSIPIKVNADGSLSAWGIPLGTSPILQPDVLSKLQAANIQKLDVNILGDSLYLAANQESLPVISWTGASLDTFGKVATELFGVSPGLTGGGLAILRSIMLKTGIGMSLDMPLAAGATPLSFDAAFDVTKPTFEAAPGGGGKPSLQMGLVFQDGNLVSLGGVSMETLAPLGVAGVSLPATLIDLLEGLGAGKIGLATSDNMIEILADGNRLLGVEYDTASLDLALGVAGQFVSDPTQLETLGAALPTILESDLNLEVVLDGQPAAETKLTALPLVINEDGTLTAFGFALGNEPILQPQFIADMQAINVQRLDASIANDSLYLATNGENLPVLSWNEKSLDVVQNILGSALGISPDMLGTGLAFLKNSDVGLALALPVAAGTEPVSIPEGFDVTAVQMEAPQLGDLSMPALQLGLVLNGTEIESIGNIPAETLRTMGVVLPSLPANVVSILGDLGSDQLTVNTTSNALEIAAGGEVLLKLGYDSPTMQRLLKLAGPFLSANVSSTLSEPDVAKLISEQILPMIIAANLSLTAEVK
;
A
#
# COMPACT_ATOMS: atom_id res chain seq x y z
N MET A 1 -58.74 -50.46 -53.49
CA MET A 1 -57.31 -50.27 -53.12
C MET A 1 -56.39 -49.94 -54.30
N GLN A 2 -56.49 -50.58 -55.48
CA GLN A 2 -55.59 -50.30 -56.62
C GLN A 2 -55.70 -48.88 -57.23
N VAL A 3 -56.89 -48.26 -57.22
CA VAL A 3 -57.08 -46.90 -57.77
C VAL A 3 -56.42 -45.83 -56.88
N GLN A 4 -56.44 -45.98 -55.54
CA GLN A 4 -55.78 -45.06 -54.60
C GLN A 4 -54.24 -45.13 -54.65
N MET A 5 -53.67 -46.32 -54.85
CA MET A 5 -52.22 -46.44 -55.06
C MET A 5 -51.75 -45.81 -56.37
N ARG A 6 -52.58 -45.83 -57.42
CA ARG A 6 -52.26 -45.20 -58.70
C ARG A 6 -52.27 -43.68 -58.56
N THR A 7 -53.28 -43.10 -57.91
CA THR A 7 -53.34 -41.65 -57.66
C THR A 7 -52.20 -41.19 -56.74
N PHE A 8 -51.86 -41.95 -55.69
CA PHE A 8 -50.72 -41.64 -54.81
C PHE A 8 -49.38 -41.66 -55.56
N ARG A 9 -49.13 -42.69 -56.40
CA ARG A 9 -47.93 -42.78 -57.22
C ARG A 9 -47.84 -41.65 -58.26
N THR A 10 -48.97 -41.25 -58.86
CA THR A 10 -49.01 -40.14 -59.81
C THR A 10 -48.77 -38.80 -59.11
N VAL A 11 -49.34 -38.57 -57.93
CA VAL A 11 -49.09 -37.35 -57.14
C VAL A 11 -47.62 -37.28 -56.72
N VAL A 12 -47.04 -38.37 -56.23
CA VAL A 12 -45.61 -38.44 -55.87
C VAL A 12 -44.72 -38.22 -57.09
N ALA A 13 -45.05 -38.82 -58.25
CA ALA A 13 -44.29 -38.62 -59.48
C ALA A 13 -44.37 -37.18 -60.01
N VAL A 14 -45.54 -36.53 -59.91
CA VAL A 14 -45.72 -35.12 -60.27
C VAL A 14 -44.96 -34.21 -59.31
N LEU A 15 -44.92 -34.53 -58.02
CA LEU A 15 -44.19 -33.78 -56.99
C LEU A 15 -42.67 -33.89 -57.19
N ILE A 16 -42.17 -35.08 -57.53
CA ILE A 16 -40.76 -35.30 -57.91
C ILE A 16 -40.42 -34.56 -59.21
N ALA A 17 -41.29 -34.60 -60.22
CA ALA A 17 -41.07 -33.90 -61.49
C ALA A 17 -41.07 -32.36 -61.33
N SER A 18 -41.91 -31.83 -60.45
CA SER A 18 -41.93 -30.38 -60.13
C SER A 18 -40.76 -29.94 -59.24
N LEU A 19 -40.22 -30.83 -58.40
CA LEU A 19 -38.94 -30.64 -57.70
C LEU A 19 -37.74 -30.57 -58.66
N ILE A 20 -37.74 -31.39 -59.72
CA ILE A 20 -36.67 -31.39 -60.72
C ILE A 20 -36.74 -30.13 -61.61
N LEU A 21 -37.94 -29.67 -61.97
CA LEU A 21 -38.12 -28.48 -62.80
C LEU A 21 -37.86 -27.15 -62.07
N SER A 22 -38.02 -27.11 -60.74
CA SER A 22 -37.69 -25.93 -59.92
C SER A 22 -36.20 -25.84 -59.54
N ALA A 23 -35.46 -26.96 -59.56
CA ALA A 23 -34.02 -26.98 -59.33
C ALA A 23 -33.17 -26.42 -60.49
N CYS A 24 -33.78 -26.03 -61.62
CA CYS A 24 -33.10 -25.53 -62.81
C CYS A 24 -33.20 -23.99 -63.03
N SER A 25 -33.82 -23.22 -62.12
CA SER A 25 -33.74 -21.75 -62.19
C SER A 25 -32.56 -21.25 -61.36
N GLY A 26 -31.39 -21.13 -62.00
CA GLY A 26 -30.23 -20.46 -61.43
C GLY A 26 -30.56 -19.01 -61.08
N GLY A 27 -30.52 -18.70 -59.78
CA GLY A 27 -30.65 -17.36 -59.22
C GLY A 27 -29.51 -17.10 -58.26
N SER A 28 -28.77 -16.04 -58.54
CA SER A 28 -27.56 -15.56 -57.84
C SER A 28 -27.80 -15.16 -56.38
N GLY A 29 -26.96 -15.67 -55.47
CA GLY A 29 -26.38 -14.89 -54.36
C GLY A 29 -27.16 -14.68 -53.06
N SER A 30 -28.45 -15.04 -52.97
CA SER A 30 -29.19 -15.00 -51.69
C SER A 30 -30.05 -16.26 -51.61
N GLY A 31 -29.56 -17.27 -50.92
CA GLY A 31 -30.32 -18.51 -50.78
C GLY A 31 -31.55 -18.30 -49.89
N SER A 32 -32.64 -18.98 -50.24
CA SER A 32 -33.88 -18.94 -49.49
C SER A 32 -34.50 -20.34 -49.44
N THR A 33 -35.37 -20.55 -48.45
CA THR A 33 -36.19 -21.77 -48.36
C THR A 33 -37.16 -21.80 -49.53
N MET A 34 -36.87 -22.64 -50.52
CA MET A 34 -37.58 -22.68 -51.81
C MET A 34 -39.01 -23.21 -51.67
N PHE A 35 -39.20 -24.20 -50.80
CA PHE A 35 -40.50 -24.73 -50.44
C PHE A 35 -40.66 -24.58 -48.95
N ASN A 36 -41.86 -24.24 -48.50
CA ASN A 36 -42.10 -24.01 -47.10
C ASN A 36 -43.32 -24.81 -46.65
N LEU A 37 -43.07 -26.04 -46.23
CA LEU A 37 -44.15 -26.99 -45.95
C LEU A 37 -44.88 -26.61 -44.65
N PRO A 38 -46.21 -26.80 -44.55
CA PRO A 38 -46.91 -26.62 -43.28
C PRO A 38 -46.27 -27.47 -42.18
N SER A 39 -46.15 -26.92 -40.97
CA SER A 39 -45.64 -27.68 -39.82
C SER A 39 -46.53 -28.89 -39.55
N VAL A 40 -45.92 -30.03 -39.27
CA VAL A 40 -46.65 -31.25 -38.89
C VAL A 40 -47.28 -31.01 -37.51
N PRO A 41 -48.61 -31.14 -37.36
CA PRO A 41 -49.24 -30.99 -36.06
C PRO A 41 -48.93 -32.22 -35.20
N VAL A 42 -48.35 -31.97 -34.03
CA VAL A 42 -48.00 -32.95 -33.02
C VAL A 42 -48.71 -32.55 -31.74
N SER A 43 -49.62 -33.38 -31.21
CA SER A 43 -50.17 -33.14 -29.87
C SER A 43 -49.43 -33.97 -28.84
N VAL A 44 -49.16 -33.38 -27.68
CA VAL A 44 -48.45 -34.01 -26.57
C VAL A 44 -49.40 -34.15 -25.39
N ASP A 45 -49.40 -35.30 -24.74
CA ASP A 45 -50.15 -35.51 -23.50
C ASP A 45 -49.33 -35.14 -22.25
N ALA A 46 -49.96 -35.16 -21.07
CA ALA A 46 -49.29 -34.80 -19.82
C ALA A 46 -48.10 -35.72 -19.45
N ASN A 47 -47.98 -36.90 -20.08
CA ASN A 47 -46.89 -37.84 -19.88
C ASN A 47 -45.76 -37.69 -20.91
N GLY A 48 -45.87 -36.71 -21.83
CA GLY A 48 -44.87 -36.49 -22.88
C GLY A 48 -45.02 -37.39 -24.11
N ASN A 49 -46.12 -38.13 -24.25
CA ASN A 49 -46.36 -38.94 -25.44
C ASN A 49 -46.94 -38.08 -26.57
N GLY A 50 -46.33 -38.19 -27.75
CA GLY A 50 -46.73 -37.48 -28.94
C GLY A 50 -47.75 -38.24 -29.78
N LYS A 51 -48.63 -37.49 -30.45
CA LYS A 51 -49.43 -37.94 -31.60
C LYS A 51 -49.20 -37.00 -32.78
N ALA A 52 -48.68 -37.51 -33.88
CA ALA A 52 -48.58 -36.78 -35.14
C ALA A 52 -49.68 -37.24 -36.10
N LEU A 53 -50.46 -36.30 -36.64
CA LEU A 53 -51.54 -36.61 -37.59
C LEU A 53 -52.53 -37.69 -37.08
N GLY A 54 -52.74 -37.77 -35.76
CA GLY A 54 -53.59 -38.75 -35.11
C GLY A 54 -52.95 -40.11 -34.78
N PHE A 55 -51.71 -40.34 -35.22
CA PHE A 55 -50.96 -41.57 -34.93
C PHE A 55 -50.01 -41.33 -33.75
N SER A 56 -49.96 -42.27 -32.79
CA SER A 56 -49.00 -42.21 -31.70
C SER A 56 -47.58 -42.39 -32.23
N ILE A 57 -46.69 -41.49 -31.82
CA ILE A 57 -45.25 -41.52 -32.17
C ILE A 57 -44.38 -41.83 -30.94
N GLY A 58 -45.00 -42.26 -29.84
CA GLY A 58 -44.32 -42.58 -28.59
C GLY A 58 -43.90 -41.35 -27.79
N TYR A 59 -43.01 -41.56 -26.82
CA TYR A 59 -42.47 -40.53 -25.95
C TYR A 59 -41.54 -39.59 -26.73
N LEU A 60 -41.77 -38.28 -26.63
CA LEU A 60 -41.02 -37.26 -27.38
C LEU A 60 -39.83 -36.67 -26.61
N GLY A 61 -39.50 -37.20 -25.43
CA GLY A 61 -38.44 -36.63 -24.60
C GLY A 61 -38.90 -35.48 -23.69
N LEU A 62 -40.16 -35.05 -23.78
CA LEU A 62 -40.72 -33.99 -22.93
C LEU A 62 -41.16 -34.57 -21.58
N GLN A 63 -40.35 -34.34 -20.55
CA GLN A 63 -40.66 -34.82 -19.20
C GLN A 63 -41.93 -34.14 -18.66
N PRO A 64 -42.76 -34.83 -17.84
CA PRO A 64 -43.95 -34.22 -17.24
C PRO A 64 -43.68 -32.93 -16.46
N ALA A 65 -42.51 -32.85 -15.79
CA ALA A 65 -42.08 -31.64 -15.10
C ALA A 65 -41.90 -30.46 -16.07
N LEU A 66 -41.20 -30.67 -17.19
CA LEU A 66 -41.02 -29.65 -18.23
C LEU A 66 -42.36 -29.22 -18.85
N ILE A 67 -43.28 -30.17 -19.06
CA ILE A 67 -44.64 -29.86 -19.55
C ILE A 67 -45.36 -28.96 -18.54
N ALA A 68 -45.29 -29.28 -17.24
CA ALA A 68 -45.88 -28.46 -16.20
C ALA A 68 -45.24 -27.05 -16.12
N GLN A 69 -43.92 -26.94 -16.29
CA GLN A 69 -43.22 -25.65 -16.33
C GLN A 69 -43.65 -24.82 -17.54
N LEU A 70 -43.74 -25.43 -18.73
CA LEU A 70 -44.24 -24.77 -19.94
C LEU A 70 -45.70 -24.33 -19.78
N GLN A 71 -46.54 -25.14 -19.11
CA GLN A 71 -47.90 -24.77 -18.76
C GLN A 71 -47.96 -23.58 -17.78
N GLN A 72 -47.09 -23.54 -16.78
CA GLN A 72 -46.97 -22.41 -15.84
C GLN A 72 -46.52 -21.14 -16.55
N ALA A 73 -45.66 -21.26 -17.57
CA ALA A 73 -45.28 -20.18 -18.48
C ALA A 73 -46.36 -19.84 -19.52
N ASN A 74 -47.56 -20.45 -19.43
CA ASN A 74 -48.68 -20.30 -20.36
C ASN A 74 -48.32 -20.64 -21.82
N VAL A 75 -47.35 -21.53 -22.04
CA VAL A 75 -46.98 -22.03 -23.36
C VAL A 75 -47.93 -23.18 -23.74
N GLN A 76 -48.69 -22.97 -24.81
CA GLN A 76 -49.66 -23.94 -25.33
C GLN A 76 -49.19 -24.56 -26.66
N VAL A 77 -48.41 -23.80 -27.44
CA VAL A 77 -47.88 -24.26 -28.73
C VAL A 77 -46.40 -23.92 -28.82
N LEU A 78 -45.58 -24.93 -29.11
CA LEU A 78 -44.20 -24.75 -29.55
C LEU A 78 -44.12 -25.09 -31.04
N GLU A 79 -43.56 -24.21 -31.85
CA GLU A 79 -43.33 -24.49 -33.28
C GLU A 79 -41.83 -24.41 -33.57
N ILE A 80 -41.25 -25.53 -34.02
CA ILE A 80 -39.82 -25.65 -34.36
C ILE A 80 -39.72 -25.85 -35.87
N ARG A 81 -38.90 -25.05 -36.55
CA ARG A 81 -38.80 -25.05 -38.02
C ARG A 81 -37.37 -24.97 -38.50
N VAL A 82 -37.00 -25.86 -39.40
CA VAL A 82 -35.71 -25.85 -40.09
C VAL A 82 -35.87 -25.13 -41.41
N GLY A 83 -35.03 -24.14 -41.67
CA GLY A 83 -35.06 -23.31 -42.87
C GLY A 83 -33.65 -23.01 -43.43
N TYR A 84 -33.57 -22.12 -44.41
CA TYR A 84 -32.31 -21.80 -45.08
C TYR A 84 -31.35 -21.08 -44.14
N ASN A 85 -31.87 -20.16 -43.33
CA ASN A 85 -31.08 -19.31 -42.43
C ASN A 85 -30.92 -19.88 -41.01
N GLY A 86 -31.64 -20.95 -40.64
CA GLY A 86 -31.52 -21.51 -39.30
C GLY A 86 -32.59 -22.51 -38.87
N ILE A 87 -32.61 -22.80 -37.56
CA ILE A 87 -33.68 -23.51 -36.86
C ILE A 87 -34.43 -22.53 -35.98
N PHE A 88 -35.62 -22.14 -36.42
CA PHE A 88 -36.49 -21.17 -35.75
C PHE A 88 -37.38 -21.85 -34.72
N ILE A 89 -37.53 -21.19 -33.56
CA ILE A 89 -38.37 -21.65 -32.47
C ILE A 89 -39.39 -20.55 -32.16
N TYR A 90 -40.65 -20.95 -32.02
CA TYR A 90 -41.75 -20.06 -31.65
C TYR A 90 -42.49 -20.63 -30.44
N ALA A 91 -42.83 -19.78 -29.49
CA ALA A 91 -43.72 -20.10 -28.38
C ALA A 91 -45.00 -19.27 -28.51
N ASN A 92 -46.16 -19.93 -28.60
CA ASN A 92 -47.46 -19.29 -28.84
C ASN A 92 -47.47 -18.35 -30.06
N GLY A 93 -46.66 -18.66 -31.08
CA GLY A 93 -46.53 -17.86 -32.29
C GLY A 93 -45.61 -16.64 -32.15
N GLN A 94 -45.02 -16.41 -30.97
CA GLN A 94 -43.99 -15.40 -30.77
C GLN A 94 -42.61 -15.98 -31.08
N PRO A 95 -41.75 -15.27 -31.84
CA PRO A 95 -40.42 -15.73 -32.16
C PRO A 95 -39.50 -15.72 -30.93
N LEU A 96 -38.74 -16.79 -30.75
CA LEU A 96 -37.64 -16.88 -29.77
C LEU A 96 -36.28 -16.74 -30.49
N PRO A 97 -35.16 -16.62 -29.75
CA PRO A 97 -33.82 -16.82 -30.30
C PRO A 97 -33.75 -18.16 -31.04
N TYR A 98 -33.01 -18.16 -32.13
CA TYR A 98 -32.97 -19.28 -33.06
C TYR A 98 -31.54 -19.68 -33.36
N ILE A 99 -31.33 -20.95 -33.75
CA ILE A 99 -30.01 -21.38 -34.22
C ILE A 99 -29.85 -20.81 -35.61
N HIS A 100 -28.89 -19.93 -35.81
CA HIS A 100 -28.61 -19.36 -37.12
C HIS A 100 -27.46 -20.12 -37.78
N TRP A 101 -27.46 -20.17 -39.10
CA TRP A 101 -26.34 -20.75 -39.83
C TRP A 101 -26.09 -20.03 -41.16
N THR A 102 -24.83 -20.03 -41.56
CA THR A 102 -24.33 -19.66 -42.89
C THR A 102 -24.03 -20.90 -43.72
N ASP A 103 -23.81 -20.75 -45.01
CA ASP A 103 -23.42 -21.89 -45.87
C ASP A 103 -22.10 -22.53 -45.40
N GLU A 104 -21.14 -21.73 -44.93
CA GLU A 104 -19.90 -22.22 -44.33
C GLU A 104 -20.15 -23.05 -43.07
N SER A 105 -20.92 -22.51 -42.12
CA SER A 105 -21.20 -23.21 -40.87
C SER A 105 -22.01 -24.50 -41.07
N VAL A 106 -22.83 -24.57 -42.12
CA VAL A 106 -23.57 -25.79 -42.47
C VAL A 106 -22.64 -26.85 -43.03
N VAL A 107 -21.70 -26.47 -43.91
CA VAL A 107 -20.68 -27.43 -44.40
C VAL A 107 -19.88 -27.99 -43.22
N GLN A 108 -19.51 -27.14 -42.27
CA GLN A 108 -18.81 -27.58 -41.06
C GLN A 108 -19.70 -28.48 -40.19
N LEU A 109 -20.97 -28.13 -39.96
CA LEU A 109 -21.92 -28.98 -39.25
C LEU A 109 -22.11 -30.34 -39.94
N GLN A 110 -22.20 -30.38 -41.28
CA GLN A 110 -22.27 -31.64 -42.02
C GLN A 110 -21.04 -32.51 -41.81
N SER A 111 -19.84 -31.90 -41.77
CA SER A 111 -18.60 -32.61 -41.47
C SER A 111 -18.64 -33.21 -40.06
N VAL A 112 -19.04 -32.43 -39.06
CA VAL A 112 -19.18 -32.90 -37.67
C VAL A 112 -20.19 -34.06 -37.59
N LEU A 113 -21.39 -33.90 -38.16
CA LEU A 113 -22.44 -34.92 -38.15
C LEU A 113 -22.03 -36.20 -38.91
N SER A 114 -21.27 -36.08 -40.00
CA SER A 114 -20.80 -37.24 -40.77
C SER A 114 -19.77 -38.08 -40.00
N ASN A 115 -19.03 -37.46 -39.08
CA ASN A 115 -18.02 -38.12 -38.25
C ASN A 115 -18.57 -38.50 -36.85
N THR A 116 -19.83 -38.21 -36.56
CA THR A 116 -20.48 -38.54 -35.28
C THR A 116 -21.32 -39.81 -35.44
N ALA A 117 -20.98 -40.84 -34.66
CA ALA A 117 -21.69 -42.12 -34.71
C ALA A 117 -23.20 -41.94 -34.46
N GLY A 118 -24.03 -42.39 -35.42
CA GLY A 118 -25.49 -42.31 -35.34
C GLY A 118 -26.11 -41.01 -35.89
N ALA A 119 -25.31 -40.05 -36.36
CA ALA A 119 -25.76 -38.78 -36.92
C ALA A 119 -25.52 -38.65 -38.44
N GLU A 120 -25.01 -39.69 -39.09
CA GLU A 120 -24.53 -39.65 -40.48
C GLU A 120 -25.68 -39.36 -41.48
N GLN A 121 -26.88 -39.88 -41.17
CA GLN A 121 -28.08 -39.60 -41.96
C GLN A 121 -28.48 -38.12 -41.88
N ALA A 122 -28.34 -37.49 -40.71
CA ALA A 122 -28.64 -36.07 -40.55
C ALA A 122 -27.74 -35.21 -41.44
N ALA A 123 -26.43 -35.54 -41.52
CA ALA A 123 -25.50 -34.86 -42.41
C ALA A 123 -25.93 -34.93 -43.89
N THR A 124 -26.46 -36.08 -44.31
CA THR A 124 -26.94 -36.33 -45.67
C THR A 124 -28.20 -35.52 -46.00
N TYR A 125 -29.13 -35.41 -45.04
CA TYR A 125 -30.41 -34.75 -45.25
C TYR A 125 -30.40 -33.24 -44.98
N LEU A 126 -29.42 -32.71 -44.24
CA LEU A 126 -29.37 -31.30 -43.84
C LEU A 126 -29.52 -30.29 -45.01
N PRO A 127 -28.84 -30.46 -46.17
CA PRO A 127 -29.03 -29.54 -47.30
C PRO A 127 -30.45 -29.54 -47.86
N TRP A 128 -31.12 -30.70 -47.83
CA TRP A 128 -32.50 -30.82 -48.26
C TRP A 128 -33.47 -30.20 -47.26
N LEU A 129 -33.24 -30.39 -45.97
CA LEU A 129 -34.05 -29.78 -44.90
C LEU A 129 -34.00 -28.24 -44.99
N ARG A 130 -32.82 -27.66 -45.24
CA ARG A 130 -32.65 -26.21 -45.47
C ARG A 130 -33.41 -25.67 -46.69
N ARG A 131 -33.55 -26.48 -47.75
CA ARG A 131 -34.21 -26.08 -49.01
C ARG A 131 -35.73 -26.26 -48.98
N ILE A 132 -36.22 -27.27 -48.26
CA ILE A 132 -37.63 -27.71 -48.26
C ILE A 132 -38.44 -27.12 -47.10
N GLY A 133 -37.78 -26.58 -46.06
CA GLY A 133 -38.47 -25.87 -44.98
C GLY A 133 -39.46 -26.77 -44.24
N VAL A 134 -38.99 -27.58 -43.30
CA VAL A 134 -39.85 -28.48 -42.52
C VAL A 134 -40.00 -28.00 -41.09
N GLY A 135 -41.15 -28.27 -40.47
CA GLY A 135 -41.39 -27.90 -39.09
C GLY A 135 -42.35 -28.84 -38.37
N ALA A 136 -42.33 -28.77 -37.05
CA ALA A 136 -43.26 -29.45 -36.17
C ALA A 136 -43.96 -28.40 -35.30
N ARG A 137 -45.30 -28.47 -35.23
CA ARG A 137 -46.13 -27.64 -34.36
C ARG A 137 -46.64 -28.52 -33.23
N ILE A 138 -46.03 -28.35 -32.07
CA ILE A 138 -46.22 -29.15 -30.86
C ILE A 138 -47.27 -28.46 -29.99
N SER A 139 -48.46 -29.04 -29.91
CA SER A 139 -49.53 -28.62 -29.01
C SER A 139 -49.36 -29.30 -27.66
N LEU A 140 -49.15 -28.50 -26.63
CA LEU A 140 -49.03 -28.93 -25.24
C LEU A 140 -50.41 -29.03 -24.58
N PRO A 141 -50.57 -29.85 -23.52
CA PRO A 141 -51.82 -29.87 -22.77
C PRO A 141 -52.06 -28.51 -22.13
N LEU A 142 -53.32 -28.07 -22.10
CA LEU A 142 -53.69 -26.80 -21.47
C LEU A 142 -53.49 -26.84 -19.95
N ALA A 143 -53.05 -25.73 -19.36
CA ALA A 143 -53.09 -25.55 -17.92
C ALA A 143 -54.55 -25.53 -17.43
N ALA A 144 -54.78 -25.97 -16.19
CA ALA A 144 -56.13 -26.02 -15.62
C ALA A 144 -56.76 -24.62 -15.60
N GLY A 145 -57.91 -24.46 -16.29
CA GLY A 145 -58.62 -23.19 -16.39
C GLY A 145 -58.09 -22.20 -17.44
N ALA A 146 -57.04 -22.55 -18.18
CA ALA A 146 -56.55 -21.72 -19.30
C ALA A 146 -57.45 -21.86 -20.53
N ALA A 147 -57.77 -20.73 -21.17
CA ALA A 147 -58.42 -20.71 -22.47
C ALA A 147 -57.41 -21.07 -23.58
N GLU A 148 -57.88 -21.78 -24.61
CA GLU A 148 -57.06 -22.08 -25.80
C GLU A 148 -56.69 -20.77 -26.52
N LEU A 149 -55.39 -20.58 -26.76
CA LEU A 149 -54.86 -19.42 -27.48
C LEU A 149 -55.02 -19.62 -28.99
N GLU A 150 -55.54 -18.59 -29.67
CA GLU A 150 -55.51 -18.54 -31.13
C GLU A 150 -54.10 -18.19 -31.61
N VAL A 151 -53.26 -19.21 -31.73
CA VAL A 151 -51.87 -19.05 -32.21
C VAL A 151 -51.87 -18.99 -33.74
N PRO A 152 -51.43 -17.89 -34.37
CA PRO A 152 -51.42 -17.76 -35.82
C PRO A 152 -50.59 -18.85 -36.49
N ARG A 153 -50.87 -19.12 -37.76
CA ARG A 153 -49.99 -19.96 -38.58
C ARG A 153 -48.73 -19.17 -38.91
N TRP A 154 -47.60 -19.84 -38.84
CA TRP A 154 -46.31 -19.27 -39.21
C TRP A 154 -46.29 -18.83 -40.69
N LYS A 155 -45.67 -17.67 -40.94
CA LYS A 155 -45.76 -16.95 -42.23
C LYS A 155 -44.46 -16.97 -43.05
N GLY A 156 -43.38 -17.51 -42.51
CA GLY A 156 -42.06 -17.49 -43.14
C GLY A 156 -40.96 -17.23 -42.12
N GLU A 157 -39.71 -17.36 -42.54
CA GLU A 157 -38.56 -17.11 -41.67
C GLU A 157 -38.56 -15.65 -41.22
N GLU A 158 -38.63 -15.46 -39.90
CA GLU A 158 -38.47 -14.16 -39.28
C GLU A 158 -37.03 -14.12 -38.77
N LEU A 159 -36.17 -13.32 -39.40
CA LEU A 159 -34.78 -13.16 -38.97
C LEU A 159 -34.71 -12.20 -37.78
N ALA A 160 -33.61 -12.28 -37.01
CA ALA A 160 -33.34 -11.27 -36.00
C ALA A 160 -33.14 -9.89 -36.66
N ALA A 161 -33.73 -8.86 -36.09
CA ALA A 161 -33.49 -7.49 -36.53
C ALA A 161 -32.05 -7.10 -36.21
N LYS A 162 -31.34 -6.43 -37.13
CA LYS A 162 -30.00 -5.92 -36.85
C LYS A 162 -30.07 -4.77 -35.86
N GLU A 163 -29.29 -4.85 -34.79
CA GLU A 163 -29.21 -3.85 -33.73
C GLU A 163 -27.76 -3.36 -33.64
N THR A 164 -27.57 -2.09 -33.26
CA THR A 164 -26.24 -1.52 -33.01
C THR A 164 -26.31 -0.79 -31.68
N PRO A 165 -25.81 -1.38 -30.60
CA PRO A 165 -25.84 -0.81 -29.27
C PRO A 165 -25.10 0.53 -29.24
N ALA A 166 -25.58 1.45 -28.42
CA ALA A 166 -24.92 2.73 -28.22
C ALA A 166 -23.62 2.63 -27.40
N ALA A 167 -23.51 1.59 -26.56
CA ALA A 167 -22.36 1.31 -25.71
C ALA A 167 -22.29 -0.19 -25.39
N THR A 168 -21.09 -0.66 -25.04
CA THR A 168 -20.86 -2.00 -24.51
C THR A 168 -21.48 -2.12 -23.12
N THR A 169 -22.29 -3.16 -22.89
CA THR A 169 -22.99 -3.41 -21.63
C THR A 169 -22.22 -4.40 -20.74
N ILE A 170 -21.58 -5.39 -21.36
CA ILE A 170 -20.70 -6.39 -20.73
C ILE A 170 -19.45 -6.50 -21.60
N GLY A 171 -18.26 -6.40 -21.02
CA GLY A 171 -16.99 -6.46 -21.78
C GLY A 171 -16.39 -5.11 -22.17
N PRO A 172 -15.31 -5.10 -22.99
CA PRO A 172 -14.74 -6.25 -23.70
C PRO A 172 -14.06 -7.25 -22.76
N ILE A 173 -14.40 -8.53 -22.90
CA ILE A 173 -13.80 -9.65 -22.16
C ILE A 173 -13.32 -10.68 -23.17
N GLN A 174 -12.02 -11.01 -23.16
CA GLN A 174 -11.49 -12.17 -23.87
C GLN A 174 -10.97 -13.17 -22.84
N PHE A 175 -11.71 -14.24 -22.61
CA PHE A 175 -11.33 -15.31 -21.69
C PHE A 175 -10.77 -16.50 -22.46
N ALA A 176 -9.46 -16.72 -22.40
CA ALA A 176 -8.77 -17.80 -23.13
C ALA A 176 -8.08 -18.83 -22.22
N GLY A 177 -8.27 -18.66 -20.91
CA GLY A 177 -7.67 -19.48 -19.86
C GLY A 177 -8.31 -20.85 -19.66
N LEU A 178 -9.51 -21.11 -20.19
CA LEU A 178 -10.19 -22.39 -20.00
C LEU A 178 -9.60 -23.47 -20.90
N ALA A 179 -9.00 -24.49 -20.31
CA ALA A 179 -8.47 -25.64 -21.03
C ALA A 179 -8.93 -26.96 -20.41
N TYR A 180 -9.37 -27.90 -21.26
CA TYR A 180 -9.72 -29.25 -20.88
C TYR A 180 -8.61 -30.23 -21.24
N ASP A 181 -8.28 -31.12 -20.31
CA ASP A 181 -7.38 -32.25 -20.56
C ASP A 181 -8.07 -33.36 -21.36
N ALA A 182 -7.31 -34.41 -21.71
CA ALA A 182 -7.84 -35.56 -22.46
C ALA A 182 -8.95 -36.35 -21.74
N SER A 183 -9.09 -36.16 -20.42
CA SER A 183 -10.11 -36.79 -19.58
C SER A 183 -11.36 -35.90 -19.42
N GLY A 184 -11.34 -34.67 -19.95
CA GLY A 184 -12.42 -33.70 -19.79
C GLY A 184 -12.38 -32.92 -18.47
N ASN A 185 -11.23 -32.91 -17.77
CA ASN A 185 -11.04 -32.08 -16.59
C ASN A 185 -10.61 -30.66 -17.01
N PRO A 186 -11.31 -29.63 -16.54
CA PRO A 186 -10.95 -28.24 -16.83
C PRO A 186 -9.78 -27.75 -15.98
N SER A 187 -9.09 -26.77 -16.53
CA SER A 187 -8.11 -25.90 -15.87
C SER A 187 -8.35 -24.47 -16.31
N ILE A 188 -8.08 -23.50 -15.43
CA ILE A 188 -8.19 -22.07 -15.71
C ILE A 188 -6.79 -21.47 -15.54
N GLU A 189 -6.26 -20.83 -16.59
CA GLU A 189 -4.89 -20.27 -16.59
C GLU A 189 -3.80 -21.31 -16.27
N GLY A 190 -4.08 -22.59 -16.53
CA GLY A 190 -3.21 -23.72 -16.22
C GLY A 190 -3.35 -24.27 -14.79
N VAL A 191 -4.25 -23.73 -13.98
CA VAL A 191 -4.59 -24.25 -12.65
C VAL A 191 -5.73 -25.25 -12.78
N PRO A 192 -5.58 -26.51 -12.33
CA PRO A 192 -6.66 -27.49 -12.36
C PRO A 192 -7.91 -26.98 -11.61
N LEU A 193 -9.09 -27.10 -12.21
CA LEU A 193 -10.32 -26.59 -11.59
C LEU A 193 -10.60 -27.25 -10.24
N ALA A 194 -10.22 -28.51 -10.05
CA ALA A 194 -10.37 -29.20 -8.77
C ALA A 194 -9.62 -28.50 -7.62
N GLU A 195 -8.48 -27.87 -7.91
CA GLU A 195 -7.76 -27.07 -6.91
C GLU A 195 -8.53 -25.78 -6.59
N ILE A 196 -9.12 -25.14 -7.61
CA ILE A 196 -9.98 -23.94 -7.45
C ILE A 196 -11.23 -24.27 -6.65
N GLU A 197 -11.92 -25.36 -6.98
CA GLU A 197 -13.11 -25.84 -6.26
C GLU A 197 -12.78 -26.21 -4.81
N GLN A 198 -11.62 -26.82 -4.57
CA GLN A 198 -11.13 -27.12 -3.22
C GLN A 198 -10.88 -25.85 -2.42
N ALA A 199 -10.30 -24.81 -3.04
CA ALA A 199 -10.07 -23.52 -2.39
C ALA A 199 -11.38 -22.74 -2.12
N LEU A 200 -12.34 -22.81 -3.04
CA LEU A 200 -13.66 -22.17 -2.91
C LEU A 200 -14.61 -22.96 -2.01
N GLY A 201 -14.32 -24.23 -1.72
CA GLY A 201 -15.20 -25.13 -0.98
C GLY A 201 -16.50 -25.48 -1.71
N ALA A 202 -16.54 -25.29 -3.03
CA ALA A 202 -17.71 -25.50 -3.86
C ALA A 202 -17.30 -26.00 -5.25
N SER A 203 -18.09 -26.92 -5.82
CA SER A 203 -17.87 -27.36 -7.21
C SER A 203 -18.55 -26.41 -8.19
N LEU A 204 -17.83 -26.04 -9.26
CA LEU A 204 -18.34 -25.27 -10.38
C LEU A 204 -18.96 -26.15 -11.48
N GLY A 205 -18.79 -27.48 -11.41
CA GLY A 205 -19.46 -28.44 -12.29
C GLY A 205 -19.11 -28.32 -13.77
N LEU A 206 -17.90 -27.84 -14.09
CA LEU A 206 -17.48 -27.58 -15.48
C LEU A 206 -16.90 -28.81 -16.20
N ASN A 207 -16.81 -29.99 -15.58
CA ASN A 207 -16.26 -31.17 -16.23
C ASN A 207 -17.05 -31.57 -17.49
N LEU A 208 -16.33 -31.85 -18.59
CA LEU A 208 -16.95 -32.34 -19.81
C LEU A 208 -17.23 -33.85 -19.72
N PRO A 209 -18.44 -34.30 -20.08
CA PRO A 209 -18.73 -35.73 -20.14
C PRO A 209 -17.82 -36.46 -21.14
N PRO A 210 -17.44 -37.73 -20.89
CA PRO A 210 -16.56 -38.50 -21.78
C PRO A 210 -17.06 -38.58 -23.23
N MET A 211 -18.38 -38.61 -23.43
CA MET A 211 -18.98 -38.63 -24.77
C MET A 211 -18.69 -37.34 -25.55
N ILE A 212 -18.68 -36.17 -24.88
CA ILE A 212 -18.35 -34.90 -25.52
C ILE A 212 -16.87 -34.88 -25.91
N MET A 213 -15.99 -35.35 -25.03
CA MET A 213 -14.55 -35.47 -25.36
C MET A 213 -14.31 -36.40 -26.54
N GLN A 214 -15.03 -37.53 -26.63
CA GLN A 214 -14.94 -38.43 -27.79
C GLN A 214 -15.39 -37.76 -29.08
N ILE A 215 -16.47 -36.96 -29.05
CA ILE A 215 -16.93 -36.21 -30.23
C ILE A 215 -15.90 -35.16 -30.64
N LEU A 216 -15.39 -34.37 -29.68
CA LEU A 216 -14.37 -33.34 -29.93
C LEU A 216 -13.09 -33.95 -30.52
N GLN A 217 -12.64 -35.07 -29.98
CA GLN A 217 -11.49 -35.82 -30.51
C GLN A 217 -11.77 -36.39 -31.92
N ALA A 218 -12.97 -36.95 -32.16
CA ALA A 218 -13.33 -37.51 -33.46
C ALA A 218 -13.38 -36.46 -34.58
N VAL A 219 -13.78 -35.22 -34.24
CA VAL A 219 -13.78 -34.10 -35.20
C VAL A 219 -12.45 -33.35 -35.24
N GLY A 220 -11.46 -33.74 -34.42
CA GLY A 220 -10.13 -33.14 -34.37
C GLY A 220 -10.10 -31.73 -33.76
N ALA A 221 -11.10 -31.38 -32.94
CA ALA A 221 -11.24 -30.06 -32.34
C ALA A 221 -10.12 -29.79 -31.34
N GLN A 222 -9.42 -28.67 -31.52
CA GLN A 222 -8.42 -28.17 -30.56
C GLN A 222 -8.96 -26.99 -29.76
N GLN A 223 -9.83 -26.18 -30.37
CA GLN A 223 -10.35 -24.95 -29.79
C GLN A 223 -11.83 -24.75 -30.15
N LEU A 224 -12.62 -24.30 -29.18
CA LEU A 224 -13.97 -23.78 -29.37
C LEU A 224 -13.99 -22.31 -28.95
N THR A 225 -14.44 -21.43 -29.83
CA THR A 225 -14.68 -20.02 -29.51
C THR A 225 -16.18 -19.75 -29.45
N VAL A 226 -16.61 -19.06 -28.40
CA VAL A 226 -17.96 -18.54 -28.19
C VAL A 226 -17.85 -17.03 -28.09
N ALA A 227 -18.33 -16.32 -29.11
CA ALA A 227 -18.25 -14.87 -29.21
C ALA A 227 -19.65 -14.26 -29.16
N THR A 228 -19.89 -13.30 -28.27
CA THR A 228 -21.14 -12.53 -28.28
C THR A 228 -21.08 -11.45 -29.35
N GLN A 229 -22.20 -11.24 -30.03
CA GLN A 229 -22.40 -10.20 -31.03
C GLN A 229 -23.70 -9.47 -30.70
N PRO A 230 -23.91 -8.24 -31.20
CA PRO A 230 -25.14 -7.52 -30.90
C PRO A 230 -26.44 -8.23 -31.26
N ASN A 231 -26.37 -9.14 -32.22
CA ASN A 231 -27.51 -9.90 -32.71
C ASN A 231 -27.36 -11.42 -32.57
N GLY A 232 -26.43 -11.89 -31.73
CA GLY A 232 -26.24 -13.31 -31.60
C GLY A 232 -25.05 -13.76 -30.76
N ILE A 233 -24.86 -15.07 -30.75
CA ILE A 233 -23.68 -15.74 -30.23
C ILE A 233 -23.10 -16.53 -31.38
N ASP A 234 -21.89 -16.17 -31.80
CA ASP A 234 -21.16 -16.88 -32.82
C ASP A 234 -20.34 -18.00 -32.18
N LEU A 235 -20.42 -19.18 -32.79
CA LEU A 235 -19.66 -20.35 -32.37
C LEU A 235 -18.65 -20.66 -33.46
N SER A 236 -17.43 -21.03 -33.09
CA SER A 236 -16.46 -21.55 -34.06
C SER A 236 -15.57 -22.62 -33.46
N ILE A 237 -15.14 -23.57 -34.30
CA ILE A 237 -14.24 -24.65 -33.91
C ILE A 237 -12.99 -24.57 -34.78
N ASP A 238 -11.83 -24.42 -34.16
CA ASP A 238 -10.53 -24.19 -34.82
C ASP A 238 -10.59 -23.06 -35.88
N GLY A 239 -11.29 -21.97 -35.53
CA GLY A 239 -11.49 -20.80 -36.40
C GLY A 239 -12.52 -20.98 -37.52
N LYS A 240 -13.19 -22.14 -37.62
CA LYS A 240 -14.25 -22.38 -38.60
C LYS A 240 -15.62 -22.15 -37.98
N ALA A 241 -16.46 -21.36 -38.63
CA ALA A 241 -17.79 -21.05 -38.14
C ALA A 241 -18.64 -22.32 -37.90
N LEU A 242 -19.35 -22.34 -36.78
CA LEU A 242 -20.42 -23.29 -36.46
C LEU A 242 -21.76 -22.55 -36.44
N PRO A 243 -22.89 -23.27 -36.51
CA PRO A 243 -24.19 -22.65 -36.29
C PRO A 243 -24.22 -21.96 -34.93
N GLY A 244 -24.52 -20.66 -34.93
CA GLY A 244 -24.61 -19.86 -33.71
C GLY A 244 -26.05 -19.66 -33.25
N ILE A 245 -26.25 -18.74 -32.31
CA ILE A 245 -27.58 -18.30 -31.85
C ILE A 245 -27.82 -16.90 -32.39
N ALA A 246 -28.97 -16.62 -32.98
CA ALA A 246 -29.35 -15.27 -33.36
C ALA A 246 -30.51 -14.77 -32.49
N TYR A 247 -30.40 -13.51 -32.08
CA TYR A 247 -31.39 -12.83 -31.26
C TYR A 247 -31.47 -11.34 -31.59
N ASP A 248 -32.56 -10.73 -31.14
CA ASP A 248 -32.77 -9.30 -31.07
C ASP A 248 -33.49 -9.00 -29.75
N THR A 249 -33.63 -7.73 -29.39
CA THR A 249 -34.27 -7.34 -28.13
C THR A 249 -35.69 -7.91 -27.98
N ALA A 250 -36.47 -8.00 -29.07
CA ALA A 250 -37.83 -8.53 -29.04
C ALA A 250 -37.87 -10.03 -28.71
N ARG A 251 -36.99 -10.83 -29.32
CA ARG A 251 -36.87 -12.28 -29.05
C ARG A 251 -36.37 -12.57 -27.66
N LEU A 252 -35.41 -11.80 -27.18
CA LEU A 252 -34.89 -11.92 -25.82
C LEU A 252 -35.99 -11.65 -24.78
N ASN A 253 -36.82 -10.62 -25.00
CA ASN A 253 -38.00 -10.34 -24.17
C ASN A 253 -39.03 -11.48 -24.21
N ASN A 254 -39.24 -12.11 -25.37
CA ASN A 254 -40.12 -13.27 -25.48
C ASN A 254 -39.59 -14.49 -24.70
N VAL A 255 -38.26 -14.67 -24.63
CA VAL A 255 -37.65 -15.70 -23.77
C VAL A 255 -37.85 -15.38 -22.30
N LEU A 256 -37.60 -14.13 -21.89
CA LEU A 256 -37.80 -13.72 -20.51
C LEU A 256 -39.22 -14.00 -20.03
N ALA A 257 -40.22 -13.75 -20.89
CA ALA A 257 -41.63 -13.98 -20.59
C ALA A 257 -41.98 -15.46 -20.29
N ILE A 258 -41.17 -16.42 -20.76
CA ILE A 258 -41.39 -17.85 -20.53
C ILE A 258 -40.37 -18.51 -19.61
N SER A 259 -39.25 -17.83 -19.33
CA SER A 259 -38.09 -18.40 -18.63
C SER A 259 -38.30 -18.67 -17.13
N GLY A 260 -39.05 -17.82 -16.43
CA GLY A 260 -39.19 -17.89 -14.97
C GLY A 260 -39.62 -19.27 -14.44
N PRO A 261 -40.68 -19.89 -14.98
CA PRO A 261 -41.07 -21.25 -14.57
C PRO A 261 -40.15 -22.37 -15.07
N LEU A 262 -39.31 -22.10 -16.08
CA LEU A 262 -38.40 -23.09 -16.69
C LEU A 262 -37.08 -23.24 -15.93
N THR A 263 -36.77 -22.30 -15.03
CA THR A 263 -35.56 -22.29 -14.22
C THR A 263 -35.90 -22.19 -12.73
N ASP A 264 -34.93 -22.38 -11.84
CA ASP A 264 -35.12 -22.00 -10.44
C ASP A 264 -35.17 -20.46 -10.29
N PRO A 265 -35.68 -19.94 -9.15
CA PRO A 265 -35.80 -18.50 -8.93
C PRO A 265 -34.49 -17.71 -9.04
N ALA A 266 -33.36 -18.28 -8.61
CA ALA A 266 -32.07 -17.56 -8.63
C ALA A 266 -31.55 -17.40 -10.07
N ILE A 267 -31.71 -18.44 -10.89
CA ILE A 267 -31.41 -18.35 -12.33
C ILE A 267 -32.39 -17.39 -13.02
N ALA A 268 -33.68 -17.40 -12.66
CA ALA A 268 -34.67 -16.50 -13.25
C ALA A 268 -34.32 -15.02 -13.02
N ASP A 269 -33.91 -14.67 -11.80
CA ASP A 269 -33.47 -13.31 -11.45
C ASP A 269 -32.18 -12.92 -12.19
N THR A 270 -31.26 -13.86 -12.35
CA THR A 270 -30.03 -13.66 -13.13
C THR A 270 -30.35 -13.43 -14.61
N LEU A 271 -31.24 -14.22 -15.20
CA LEU A 271 -31.67 -14.06 -16.59
C LEU A 271 -32.36 -12.71 -16.81
N ALA A 272 -33.24 -12.29 -15.89
CA ALA A 272 -33.90 -10.99 -15.95
C ALA A 272 -32.89 -9.81 -15.98
N THR A 273 -31.72 -9.99 -15.37
CA THR A 273 -30.63 -9.01 -15.34
C THR A 273 -29.74 -9.08 -16.58
N VAL A 274 -29.32 -10.29 -16.98
CA VAL A 274 -28.30 -10.51 -18.03
C VAL A 274 -28.90 -10.41 -19.44
N VAL A 275 -30.09 -10.97 -19.66
CA VAL A 275 -30.69 -11.04 -21.01
C VAL A 275 -30.85 -9.66 -21.66
N PRO A 276 -31.32 -8.60 -20.97
CA PRO A 276 -31.39 -7.25 -21.55
C PRO A 276 -30.04 -6.65 -21.92
N GLN A 277 -28.94 -7.17 -21.36
CA GLN A 277 -27.59 -6.69 -21.62
C GLN A 277 -26.93 -7.39 -22.81
N LEU A 278 -27.39 -8.58 -23.21
CA LEU A 278 -26.80 -9.36 -24.31
C LEU A 278 -26.62 -8.59 -25.65
N PRO A 279 -27.52 -7.68 -26.06
CA PRO A 279 -27.30 -6.91 -27.29
C PRO A 279 -26.03 -6.05 -27.24
N GLY A 280 -25.59 -5.58 -26.07
CA GLY A 280 -24.35 -4.80 -25.93
C GLY A 280 -23.15 -5.60 -25.45
N ALA A 281 -23.25 -6.93 -25.33
CA ALA A 281 -22.19 -7.76 -24.76
C ALA A 281 -21.07 -8.02 -25.77
N ASP A 282 -19.83 -7.87 -25.32
CA ASP A 282 -18.59 -8.10 -26.06
C ASP A 282 -17.71 -9.09 -25.27
N ILE A 283 -18.02 -10.37 -25.42
CA ILE A 283 -17.42 -11.49 -24.70
C ILE A 283 -16.91 -12.52 -25.70
N ASP A 284 -15.61 -12.76 -25.69
CA ASP A 284 -14.93 -13.83 -26.43
C ASP A 284 -14.45 -14.90 -25.44
N LEU A 285 -15.16 -16.01 -25.35
CA LEU A 285 -14.75 -17.18 -24.59
C LEU A 285 -14.04 -18.18 -25.51
N ILE A 286 -12.76 -18.41 -25.26
CA ILE A 286 -11.93 -19.35 -25.99
C ILE A 286 -11.62 -20.55 -25.08
N ILE A 287 -12.07 -21.72 -25.52
CA ILE A 287 -11.94 -22.98 -24.80
C ILE A 287 -10.96 -23.87 -25.55
N SER A 288 -9.90 -24.32 -24.88
CA SER A 288 -8.93 -25.26 -25.43
C SER A 288 -9.26 -26.70 -25.02
N PHE A 289 -9.05 -27.65 -25.92
CA PHE A 289 -9.15 -29.10 -25.64
C PHE A 289 -7.79 -29.79 -25.71
N THR A 290 -6.70 -29.03 -25.72
CA THR A 290 -5.32 -29.53 -25.80
C THR A 290 -4.68 -29.77 -24.43
N GLY A 291 -5.39 -29.43 -23.34
CA GLY A 291 -4.87 -29.42 -21.98
C GLY A 291 -4.01 -28.21 -21.63
N GLN A 292 -3.86 -27.22 -22.54
CA GLN A 292 -3.16 -25.95 -22.29
C GLN A 292 -4.04 -24.77 -22.75
N PRO A 293 -3.95 -23.58 -22.12
CA PRO A 293 -4.66 -22.39 -22.57
C PRO A 293 -4.39 -22.07 -24.05
N ALA A 294 -5.42 -21.62 -24.78
CA ALA A 294 -5.29 -21.35 -26.22
C ALA A 294 -4.62 -20.00 -26.52
N ALA A 295 -4.74 -19.06 -25.59
CA ALA A 295 -4.13 -17.73 -25.63
C ALA A 295 -4.11 -17.16 -24.21
N ASP A 296 -3.47 -15.99 -24.04
CA ASP A 296 -3.56 -15.24 -22.80
C ASP A 296 -4.96 -14.64 -22.65
N THR A 297 -5.55 -14.77 -21.47
CA THR A 297 -6.79 -14.09 -21.11
C THR A 297 -6.55 -12.59 -21.03
N LYS A 298 -7.42 -11.80 -21.66
CA LYS A 298 -7.45 -10.34 -21.57
C LYS A 298 -8.76 -9.93 -20.89
N LEU A 299 -8.65 -9.58 -19.62
CA LEU A 299 -9.73 -8.96 -18.88
C LEU A 299 -9.50 -7.45 -18.88
N SER A 300 -10.52 -6.70 -19.28
CA SER A 300 -10.63 -5.30 -18.88
C SER A 300 -10.88 -5.21 -17.38
N SER A 301 -10.67 -4.04 -16.78
CA SER A 301 -11.01 -3.82 -15.37
C SER A 301 -12.47 -4.21 -15.14
N ILE A 302 -12.73 -5.07 -14.16
CA ILE A 302 -14.09 -5.49 -13.80
C ILE A 302 -14.78 -4.32 -13.10
N PRO A 303 -15.83 -3.71 -13.68
CA PRO A 303 -16.58 -2.67 -13.02
C PRO A 303 -17.44 -3.32 -11.92
N ILE A 304 -17.11 -3.03 -10.67
CA ILE A 304 -17.84 -3.49 -9.50
C ILE A 304 -18.60 -2.30 -8.93
N LYS A 305 -19.92 -2.31 -9.04
CA LYS A 305 -20.76 -1.34 -8.35
C LYS A 305 -20.96 -1.77 -6.90
N VAL A 306 -20.64 -0.86 -5.97
CA VAL A 306 -20.99 -0.97 -4.55
C VAL A 306 -22.36 -0.34 -4.35
N ASN A 307 -23.32 -1.14 -3.89
CA ASN A 307 -24.66 -0.66 -3.57
C ASN A 307 -24.70 0.05 -2.21
N ALA A 308 -25.76 0.82 -1.96
CA ALA A 308 -25.91 1.59 -0.72
C ALA A 308 -25.97 0.72 0.55
N ASP A 309 -26.31 -0.56 0.41
CA ASP A 309 -26.32 -1.54 1.50
C ASP A 309 -24.97 -2.24 1.70
N GLY A 310 -23.96 -1.96 0.87
CA GLY A 310 -22.65 -2.61 0.91
C GLY A 310 -22.54 -3.92 0.11
N SER A 311 -23.62 -4.32 -0.59
CA SER A 311 -23.55 -5.43 -1.56
C SER A 311 -22.80 -5.02 -2.82
N LEU A 312 -22.14 -5.98 -3.47
CA LEU A 312 -21.38 -5.76 -4.68
C LEU A 312 -22.14 -6.31 -5.88
N SER A 313 -22.02 -5.65 -7.03
CA SER A 313 -22.51 -6.17 -8.31
C SER A 313 -21.52 -5.87 -9.43
N ALA A 314 -21.23 -6.85 -10.29
CA ALA A 314 -20.40 -6.65 -11.48
C ALA A 314 -21.26 -6.75 -12.73
N TRP A 315 -21.17 -5.74 -13.61
CA TRP A 315 -22.07 -5.63 -14.79
C TRP A 315 -23.56 -5.77 -14.42
N GLY A 316 -23.96 -5.28 -13.23
CA GLY A 316 -25.32 -5.40 -12.70
C GLY A 316 -25.67 -6.77 -12.12
N ILE A 317 -24.79 -7.77 -12.19
CA ILE A 317 -24.97 -9.10 -11.57
C ILE A 317 -24.50 -9.04 -10.11
N PRO A 318 -25.35 -9.36 -9.12
CA PRO A 318 -24.93 -9.40 -7.72
C PRO A 318 -23.79 -10.42 -7.47
N LEU A 319 -22.76 -10.02 -6.72
CA LEU A 319 -21.60 -10.88 -6.38
C LEU A 319 -21.77 -11.60 -5.03
N GLY A 320 -23.00 -11.94 -4.67
CA GLY A 320 -23.33 -12.62 -3.41
C GLY A 320 -24.70 -12.20 -2.87
N THR A 321 -25.12 -12.86 -1.79
CA THR A 321 -26.43 -12.62 -1.15
C THR A 321 -26.37 -11.75 0.09
N SER A 322 -25.18 -11.23 0.44
CA SER A 322 -24.96 -10.46 1.67
C SER A 322 -23.99 -9.31 1.41
N PRO A 323 -24.12 -8.20 2.15
CA PRO A 323 -23.22 -7.07 2.01
C PRO A 323 -21.79 -7.48 2.40
N ILE A 324 -20.85 -7.19 1.50
CA ILE A 324 -19.43 -7.51 1.69
C ILE A 324 -18.74 -6.34 2.38
N LEU A 325 -19.10 -5.10 2.02
CA LEU A 325 -18.60 -3.89 2.66
C LEU A 325 -19.54 -3.50 3.80
N GLN A 326 -18.97 -3.32 5.00
CA GLN A 326 -19.75 -2.90 6.17
C GLN A 326 -20.22 -1.44 6.01
N PRO A 327 -21.41 -1.06 6.51
CA PRO A 327 -21.94 0.30 6.41
C PRO A 327 -21.02 1.38 7.00
N ASP A 328 -20.25 1.07 8.06
CA ASP A 328 -19.26 1.99 8.65
C ASP A 328 -18.11 2.30 7.69
N VAL A 329 -17.57 1.26 7.03
CA VAL A 329 -16.52 1.41 6.02
C VAL A 329 -17.03 2.25 4.84
N LEU A 330 -18.26 1.97 4.38
CA LEU A 330 -18.88 2.74 3.30
C LEU A 330 -19.04 4.22 3.67
N SER A 331 -19.50 4.49 4.90
CA SER A 331 -19.67 5.85 5.41
C SER A 331 -18.34 6.61 5.52
N LYS A 332 -17.27 5.92 5.95
CA LYS A 332 -15.92 6.49 6.03
C LYS A 332 -15.32 6.79 4.65
N LEU A 333 -15.48 5.88 3.69
CA LEU A 333 -15.07 6.12 2.30
C LEU A 333 -15.84 7.29 1.67
N GLN A 334 -17.14 7.40 1.95
CA GLN A 334 -17.96 8.54 1.54
C GLN A 334 -17.53 9.85 2.21
N ALA A 335 -17.14 9.82 3.49
CA ALA A 335 -16.62 10.99 4.20
C ALA A 335 -15.27 11.46 3.62
N ALA A 336 -14.45 10.54 3.14
CA ALA A 336 -13.24 10.83 2.35
C ALA A 336 -13.54 11.25 0.90
N ASN A 337 -14.81 11.39 0.49
CA ASN A 337 -15.24 11.71 -0.87
C ASN A 337 -14.70 10.72 -1.94
N ILE A 338 -14.54 9.45 -1.56
CA ILE A 338 -14.15 8.39 -2.49
C ILE A 338 -15.40 7.91 -3.24
N GLN A 339 -15.41 8.17 -4.56
CA GLN A 339 -16.47 7.74 -5.48
C GLN A 339 -16.02 6.58 -6.36
N LYS A 340 -14.70 6.36 -6.51
CA LYS A 340 -14.11 5.25 -7.24
C LYS A 340 -12.88 4.71 -6.52
N LEU A 341 -12.73 3.39 -6.44
CA LEU A 341 -11.54 2.71 -5.93
C LEU A 341 -11.06 1.69 -6.95
N ASP A 342 -9.92 1.95 -7.57
CA ASP A 342 -9.28 1.03 -8.50
C ASP A 342 -8.25 0.18 -7.75
N VAL A 343 -8.34 -1.14 -7.91
CA VAL A 343 -7.48 -2.12 -7.25
C VAL A 343 -6.94 -3.05 -8.32
N ASN A 344 -5.62 -3.21 -8.38
CA ASN A 344 -5.01 -4.18 -9.27
C ASN A 344 -3.86 -4.88 -8.55
N ILE A 345 -3.74 -6.18 -8.76
CA ILE A 345 -2.60 -6.95 -8.28
C ILE A 345 -1.87 -7.47 -9.51
N LEU A 346 -0.61 -7.09 -9.64
CA LEU A 346 0.24 -7.47 -10.76
C LEU A 346 1.59 -7.93 -10.20
N GLY A 347 1.92 -9.21 -10.44
CA GLY A 347 3.11 -9.82 -9.86
C GLY A 347 3.04 -9.83 -8.32
N ASP A 348 4.05 -9.25 -7.69
CA ASP A 348 4.16 -9.16 -6.23
C ASP A 348 3.80 -7.77 -5.67
N SER A 349 2.98 -7.01 -6.41
CA SER A 349 2.56 -5.65 -6.05
C SER A 349 1.05 -5.47 -6.12
N LEU A 350 0.50 -4.77 -5.12
CA LEU A 350 -0.85 -4.24 -5.04
C LEU A 350 -0.82 -2.76 -5.39
N TYR A 351 -1.45 -2.45 -6.50
CA TYR A 351 -1.69 -1.11 -7.00
C TYR A 351 -3.08 -0.65 -6.59
N LEU A 352 -3.15 0.54 -6.03
CA LEU A 352 -4.39 1.14 -5.54
C LEU A 352 -4.50 2.55 -6.12
N ALA A 353 -5.71 2.97 -6.45
CA ALA A 353 -6.02 4.36 -6.72
C ALA A 353 -7.41 4.72 -6.21
N ALA A 354 -7.55 5.93 -5.68
CA ALA A 354 -8.82 6.46 -5.24
C ALA A 354 -9.17 7.65 -6.12
N ASN A 355 -10.36 7.65 -6.71
CA ASN A 355 -10.80 8.66 -7.68
C ASN A 355 -9.81 8.87 -8.85
N GLN A 356 -9.10 7.82 -9.28
CA GLN A 356 -8.03 7.86 -10.30
C GLN A 356 -6.75 8.61 -9.88
N GLU A 357 -6.61 8.91 -8.59
CA GLU A 357 -5.34 9.37 -8.01
C GLU A 357 -4.64 8.16 -7.39
N SER A 358 -3.36 7.98 -7.70
CA SER A 358 -2.59 6.82 -7.24
C SER A 358 -2.40 6.86 -5.73
N LEU A 359 -2.64 5.73 -5.08
CA LEU A 359 -2.24 5.49 -3.69
C LEU A 359 -0.88 4.78 -3.68
N PRO A 360 -0.19 4.70 -2.52
CA PRO A 360 1.07 4.00 -2.41
C PRO A 360 0.96 2.54 -2.89
N VAL A 361 1.97 2.08 -3.64
CA VAL A 361 2.03 0.71 -4.13
C VAL A 361 2.64 -0.17 -3.05
N ILE A 362 1.89 -1.18 -2.65
CA ILE A 362 2.33 -2.14 -1.63
C ILE A 362 2.88 -3.35 -2.35
N SER A 363 4.12 -3.71 -2.08
CA SER A 363 4.81 -4.84 -2.68
C SER A 363 5.31 -5.79 -1.61
N TRP A 364 5.40 -7.06 -1.94
CA TRP A 364 5.79 -8.12 -1.01
C TRP A 364 6.78 -9.07 -1.67
N THR A 365 7.24 -10.06 -0.91
CA THR A 365 8.00 -11.19 -1.44
C THR A 365 7.17 -12.45 -1.28
N GLY A 366 7.47 -13.50 -2.05
CA GLY A 366 6.76 -14.78 -1.92
C GLY A 366 6.77 -15.32 -0.49
N ALA A 367 7.85 -15.09 0.27
CA ALA A 367 7.99 -15.49 1.66
C ALA A 367 7.09 -14.69 2.62
N SER A 368 6.96 -13.37 2.42
CA SER A 368 6.19 -12.53 3.34
C SER A 368 4.69 -12.73 3.20
N LEU A 369 4.19 -12.98 1.99
CA LEU A 369 2.75 -13.16 1.78
C LEU A 369 2.22 -14.50 2.34
N ASP A 370 3.07 -15.54 2.41
CA ASP A 370 2.75 -16.77 3.16
C ASP A 370 2.61 -16.49 4.67
N THR A 371 3.43 -15.58 5.20
CA THR A 371 3.32 -15.15 6.59
C THR A 371 2.09 -14.29 6.84
N PHE A 372 1.80 -13.33 5.96
CA PHE A 372 0.57 -12.54 6.04
C PHE A 372 -0.68 -13.41 5.93
N GLY A 373 -0.65 -14.51 5.19
CA GLY A 373 -1.76 -15.47 5.14
C GLY A 373 -2.13 -16.05 6.51
N LYS A 374 -1.14 -16.35 7.37
CA LYS A 374 -1.38 -16.83 8.74
C LYS A 374 -1.94 -15.73 9.63
N VAL A 375 -1.35 -14.55 9.53
CA VAL A 375 -1.72 -13.36 10.30
C VAL A 375 -3.13 -12.88 9.94
N ALA A 376 -3.50 -12.91 8.66
CA ALA A 376 -4.81 -12.47 8.19
C ALA A 376 -5.95 -13.36 8.70
N THR A 377 -5.70 -14.65 8.90
CA THR A 377 -6.66 -15.55 9.55
C THR A 377 -6.91 -15.15 11.00
N GLU A 378 -5.87 -14.74 11.74
CA GLU A 378 -5.97 -14.35 13.16
C GLU A 378 -6.54 -12.93 13.35
N LEU A 379 -6.09 -11.95 12.55
CA LEU A 379 -6.51 -10.55 12.66
C LEU A 379 -7.86 -10.27 11.99
N PHE A 380 -8.11 -10.84 10.81
CA PHE A 380 -9.28 -10.50 9.98
C PHE A 380 -10.31 -11.63 9.91
N GLY A 381 -10.08 -12.76 10.59
CA GLY A 381 -11.02 -13.88 10.64
C GLY A 381 -11.22 -14.57 9.28
N VAL A 382 -10.27 -14.42 8.36
CA VAL A 382 -10.35 -15.03 7.01
C VAL A 382 -10.23 -16.54 7.15
N SER A 383 -11.20 -17.28 6.59
CA SER A 383 -11.23 -18.75 6.72
C SER A 383 -9.93 -19.40 6.20
N PRO A 384 -9.39 -20.43 6.87
CA PRO A 384 -8.12 -21.06 6.50
C PRO A 384 -8.03 -21.60 5.05
N GLY A 385 -9.18 -21.91 4.42
CA GLY A 385 -9.23 -22.36 3.03
C GLY A 385 -8.85 -21.28 2.01
N LEU A 386 -9.16 -20.01 2.32
CA LEU A 386 -8.84 -18.86 1.46
C LEU A 386 -7.37 -18.43 1.59
N THR A 387 -6.75 -18.58 2.76
CA THR A 387 -5.37 -18.12 3.00
C THR A 387 -4.30 -19.09 2.50
N GLY A 388 -4.59 -20.40 2.44
CA GLY A 388 -3.69 -21.40 1.85
C GLY A 388 -3.91 -21.58 0.35
N GLY A 389 -4.91 -22.39 0.00
CA GLY A 389 -5.20 -22.75 -1.40
C GLY A 389 -5.71 -21.56 -2.21
N GLY A 390 -6.62 -20.75 -1.65
CA GLY A 390 -7.18 -19.59 -2.35
C GLY A 390 -6.12 -18.57 -2.76
N LEU A 391 -5.20 -18.25 -1.86
CA LEU A 391 -4.11 -17.29 -2.11
C LEU A 391 -3.09 -17.82 -3.13
N ALA A 392 -2.74 -19.11 -3.08
CA ALA A 392 -1.86 -19.74 -4.07
C ALA A 392 -2.48 -19.76 -5.47
N ILE A 393 -3.79 -20.01 -5.55
CA ILE A 393 -4.54 -19.99 -6.80
C ILE A 393 -4.64 -18.56 -7.33
N LEU A 394 -4.99 -17.61 -6.46
CA LEU A 394 -4.96 -16.19 -6.76
C LEU A 394 -3.58 -15.75 -7.29
N ARG A 395 -2.47 -16.19 -6.69
CA ARG A 395 -1.12 -15.95 -7.22
C ARG A 395 -0.94 -16.54 -8.62
N SER A 396 -1.27 -17.80 -8.83
CA SER A 396 -1.06 -18.47 -10.13
C SER A 396 -1.87 -17.84 -11.27
N ILE A 397 -3.06 -17.33 -10.97
CA ILE A 397 -3.90 -16.59 -11.91
C ILE A 397 -3.34 -15.17 -12.09
N MET A 398 -3.04 -14.45 -11.01
CA MET A 398 -2.59 -13.04 -11.07
C MET A 398 -1.17 -12.85 -11.61
N LEU A 399 -0.31 -13.87 -11.53
CA LEU A 399 1.00 -13.87 -12.20
C LEU A 399 0.89 -13.82 -13.73
N LYS A 400 -0.21 -14.34 -14.29
CA LYS A 400 -0.43 -14.43 -15.74
C LYS A 400 -1.40 -13.37 -16.26
N THR A 401 -2.37 -12.98 -15.44
CA THR A 401 -3.41 -12.02 -15.80
C THR A 401 -3.52 -10.96 -14.71
N GLY A 402 -3.17 -9.71 -15.00
CA GLY A 402 -3.47 -8.60 -14.09
C GLY A 402 -4.98 -8.45 -13.94
N ILE A 403 -5.51 -8.74 -12.76
CA ILE A 403 -6.94 -8.58 -12.48
C ILE A 403 -7.12 -7.19 -11.87
N GLY A 404 -7.53 -6.24 -12.70
CA GLY A 404 -8.01 -4.93 -12.24
C GLY A 404 -9.48 -5.01 -11.84
N MET A 405 -9.80 -4.49 -10.66
CA MET A 405 -11.17 -4.22 -10.21
C MET A 405 -11.33 -2.71 -10.07
N SER A 406 -12.43 -2.17 -10.60
CA SER A 406 -12.82 -0.77 -10.44
C SER A 406 -14.10 -0.73 -9.64
N LEU A 407 -14.02 -0.32 -8.38
CA LEU A 407 -15.18 -0.24 -7.49
C LEU A 407 -15.84 1.15 -7.59
N ASP A 408 -17.06 1.21 -8.11
CA ASP A 408 -17.88 2.42 -8.14
C ASP A 408 -18.66 2.53 -6.82
N MET A 409 -18.33 3.56 -6.02
CA MET A 409 -18.91 3.79 -4.70
C MET A 409 -20.23 4.57 -4.80
N PRO A 410 -21.18 4.36 -3.87
CA PRO A 410 -22.38 5.17 -3.80
C PRO A 410 -22.04 6.60 -3.39
N LEU A 411 -22.63 7.56 -4.08
CA LEU A 411 -22.46 8.99 -3.81
C LEU A 411 -22.89 9.35 -2.39
N ALA A 412 -22.05 10.12 -1.69
CA ALA A 412 -22.43 10.74 -0.43
C ALA A 412 -23.58 11.75 -0.65
N ALA A 413 -24.45 11.92 0.36
CA ALA A 413 -25.56 12.84 0.27
C ALA A 413 -25.07 14.28 0.01
N GLY A 414 -25.46 14.86 -1.12
CA GLY A 414 -25.06 16.22 -1.53
C GLY A 414 -23.73 16.31 -2.27
N ALA A 415 -23.01 15.20 -2.49
CA ALA A 415 -21.79 15.18 -3.30
C ALA A 415 -22.11 15.29 -4.80
N THR A 416 -21.25 15.98 -5.55
CA THR A 416 -21.31 16.05 -7.01
C THR A 416 -20.65 14.82 -7.62
N PRO A 417 -21.29 14.12 -8.58
CA PRO A 417 -20.67 13.01 -9.29
C PRO A 417 -19.40 13.45 -10.02
N LEU A 418 -18.31 12.71 -9.78
CA LEU A 418 -17.07 12.84 -10.54
C LEU A 418 -17.16 12.04 -11.85
N SER A 419 -16.44 12.50 -12.87
CA SER A 419 -16.30 11.80 -14.15
C SER A 419 -14.93 11.13 -14.19
N PHE A 420 -14.90 9.85 -14.56
CA PHE A 420 -13.70 9.03 -14.54
C PHE A 420 -13.34 8.57 -15.97
N ASP A 421 -12.05 8.52 -16.29
CA ASP A 421 -11.55 8.00 -17.56
C ASP A 421 -11.66 6.47 -17.59
N ALA A 422 -12.30 5.91 -18.61
CA ALA A 422 -12.40 4.46 -18.80
C ALA A 422 -11.04 3.79 -19.12
N ALA A 423 -10.03 4.57 -19.54
CA ALA A 423 -8.70 4.09 -19.87
C ALA A 423 -7.67 4.21 -18.73
N PHE A 424 -8.09 4.57 -17.52
CA PHE A 424 -7.18 4.71 -16.38
C PHE A 424 -6.49 3.39 -16.05
N ASP A 425 -5.15 3.44 -15.97
CA ASP A 425 -4.31 2.28 -15.68
C ASP A 425 -3.63 2.47 -14.34
N VAL A 426 -4.20 1.86 -13.31
CA VAL A 426 -3.69 1.91 -11.93
C VAL A 426 -2.30 1.29 -11.76
N THR A 427 -1.76 0.59 -12.77
CA THR A 427 -0.42 -0.04 -12.73
C THR A 427 0.70 0.85 -13.27
N LYS A 428 0.36 2.02 -13.83
CA LYS A 428 1.33 3.02 -14.31
C LYS A 428 1.77 4.13 -13.31
N PRO A 429 1.60 4.06 -11.96
CA PRO A 429 2.17 5.07 -11.11
C PRO A 429 3.68 5.15 -11.34
N THR A 430 4.16 6.32 -11.76
CA THR A 430 5.57 6.64 -11.75
C THR A 430 5.80 7.56 -10.57
N PHE A 431 6.10 6.99 -9.41
CA PHE A 431 6.54 7.77 -8.27
C PHE A 431 7.93 8.32 -8.59
N GLU A 432 8.01 9.60 -8.93
CA GLU A 432 9.30 10.25 -9.17
C GLU A 432 10.09 10.28 -7.86
N ALA A 433 11.34 9.83 -7.89
CA ALA A 433 12.25 10.00 -6.77
C ALA A 433 12.37 11.50 -6.44
N ALA A 434 12.36 11.83 -5.14
CA ALA A 434 12.62 13.19 -4.71
C ALA A 434 13.97 13.68 -5.30
N PRO A 435 14.06 14.91 -5.82
CA PRO A 435 15.28 15.41 -6.44
C PRO A 435 16.44 15.37 -5.44
N GLY A 436 17.38 14.42 -5.64
CA GLY A 436 18.52 14.11 -4.76
C GLY A 436 19.62 15.17 -4.73
N GLY A 437 19.27 16.42 -4.43
CA GLY A 437 20.17 17.57 -4.37
C GLY A 437 20.63 17.92 -2.95
N GLY A 438 21.08 16.96 -2.16
CA GLY A 438 21.59 17.16 -0.80
C GLY A 438 22.03 15.82 -0.19
N GLY A 439 23.04 15.80 0.67
CA GLY A 439 23.39 14.58 1.39
C GLY A 439 22.25 14.25 2.34
N LYS A 440 21.53 13.14 2.11
CA LYS A 440 20.42 12.76 2.99
C LYS A 440 20.95 12.48 4.40
N PRO A 441 20.29 12.98 5.46
CA PRO A 441 20.66 12.58 6.81
C PRO A 441 20.40 11.08 6.95
N SER A 442 21.45 10.30 7.23
CA SER A 442 21.31 8.87 7.52
C SER A 442 21.06 8.67 9.01
N LEU A 443 19.89 8.15 9.38
CA LEU A 443 19.55 7.83 10.76
C LEU A 443 19.58 6.32 10.95
N GLN A 444 20.63 5.79 11.55
CA GLN A 444 20.66 4.38 11.97
C GLN A 444 20.37 4.28 13.46
N MET A 445 19.22 3.70 13.83
CA MET A 445 18.77 3.60 15.22
C MET A 445 18.46 2.15 15.58
N GLY A 446 19.06 1.66 16.65
CA GLY A 446 18.76 0.34 17.22
C GLY A 446 17.77 0.44 18.37
N LEU A 447 16.61 -0.22 18.26
CA LEU A 447 15.68 -0.46 19.36
C LEU A 447 15.84 -1.89 19.85
N VAL A 448 16.07 -2.10 21.15
CA VAL A 448 16.15 -3.44 21.73
C VAL A 448 14.99 -3.62 22.68
N PHE A 449 14.14 -4.60 22.39
CA PHE A 449 13.08 -5.06 23.25
C PHE A 449 13.46 -6.37 23.94
N GLN A 450 12.97 -6.55 25.16
CA GLN A 450 13.03 -7.79 25.92
C GLN A 450 11.68 -8.02 26.58
N ASP A 451 11.09 -9.19 26.35
CA ASP A 451 9.75 -9.55 26.85
C ASP A 451 8.69 -8.47 26.50
N GLY A 452 8.79 -7.90 25.30
CA GLY A 452 7.89 -6.85 24.80
C GLY A 452 8.16 -5.44 25.34
N ASN A 453 9.14 -5.25 26.23
CA ASN A 453 9.50 -3.95 26.79
C ASN A 453 10.79 -3.41 26.16
N LEU A 454 10.81 -2.13 25.78
CA LEU A 454 12.02 -1.47 25.31
C LEU A 454 13.04 -1.45 26.46
N VAL A 455 14.21 -2.04 26.24
CA VAL A 455 15.32 -2.09 27.22
C VAL A 455 16.50 -1.23 26.79
N SER A 456 16.64 -0.94 25.50
CA SER A 456 17.67 -0.03 24.99
C SER A 456 17.18 0.73 23.75
N LEU A 457 17.52 2.01 23.67
CA LEU A 457 17.29 2.91 22.55
C LEU A 457 18.63 3.49 22.10
N GLY A 458 19.01 3.24 20.85
CA GLY A 458 20.24 3.76 20.29
C GLY A 458 21.51 3.21 20.95
N GLY A 459 21.44 2.00 21.54
CA GLY A 459 22.50 1.43 22.37
C GLY A 459 22.53 1.93 23.83
N VAL A 460 21.67 2.89 24.19
CA VAL A 460 21.56 3.40 25.56
C VAL A 460 20.44 2.69 26.30
N SER A 461 20.75 2.17 27.50
CA SER A 461 19.75 1.46 28.31
C SER A 461 18.60 2.38 28.76
N MET A 462 17.40 1.83 28.87
CA MET A 462 16.25 2.57 29.39
C MET A 462 16.41 2.96 30.86
N GLU A 463 17.24 2.27 31.63
CA GLU A 463 17.61 2.67 32.99
C GLU A 463 18.37 4.01 33.00
N THR A 464 19.21 4.24 31.99
CA THR A 464 19.92 5.51 31.80
C THR A 464 19.00 6.63 31.29
N LEU A 465 17.98 6.28 30.50
CA LEU A 465 17.05 7.25 29.90
C LEU A 465 15.85 7.59 30.79
N ALA A 466 15.47 6.72 31.73
CA ALA A 466 14.32 6.93 32.62
C ALA A 466 14.43 8.24 33.45
N PRO A 467 15.61 8.63 34.00
CA PRO A 467 15.75 9.92 34.69
C PRO A 467 15.56 11.13 33.77
N LEU A 468 15.71 10.98 32.45
CA LEU A 468 15.44 12.02 31.45
C LEU A 468 13.95 12.12 31.09
N GLY A 469 13.08 11.38 31.77
CA GLY A 469 11.63 11.38 31.50
C GLY A 469 11.23 10.54 30.28
N VAL A 470 12.14 9.77 29.69
CA VAL A 470 11.80 8.83 28.61
C VAL A 470 11.02 7.67 29.21
N ALA A 471 9.73 7.60 28.90
CA ALA A 471 8.87 6.53 29.37
C ALA A 471 9.27 5.19 28.71
N GLY A 472 9.18 4.10 29.48
CA GLY A 472 9.28 2.75 28.94
C GLY A 472 8.17 2.51 27.91
N VAL A 473 8.55 2.12 26.69
CA VAL A 473 7.62 1.73 25.63
C VAL A 473 7.48 0.21 25.64
N SER A 474 6.26 -0.28 25.52
CA SER A 474 6.00 -1.71 25.32
C SER A 474 5.31 -1.94 23.98
N LEU A 475 5.67 -3.03 23.29
CA LEU A 475 4.99 -3.43 22.06
C LEU A 475 3.60 -4.01 22.40
N PRO A 476 2.57 -3.71 21.60
CA PRO A 476 1.29 -4.40 21.71
C PRO A 476 1.45 -5.92 21.55
N ALA A 477 0.70 -6.72 22.30
CA ALA A 477 0.77 -8.19 22.22
C ALA A 477 0.56 -8.73 20.79
N THR A 478 -0.35 -8.12 20.04
CA THR A 478 -0.59 -8.47 18.63
C THR A 478 0.63 -8.24 17.73
N LEU A 479 1.45 -7.23 18.04
CA LEU A 479 2.69 -6.99 17.32
C LEU A 479 3.73 -8.03 17.73
N ILE A 480 3.82 -8.40 19.00
CA ILE A 480 4.72 -9.48 19.47
C ILE A 480 4.34 -10.80 18.77
N ASP A 481 3.07 -11.17 18.75
CA ASP A 481 2.57 -12.39 18.10
C ASP A 481 2.86 -12.38 16.58
N LEU A 482 2.68 -11.23 15.92
CA LEU A 482 3.02 -11.05 14.51
C LEU A 482 4.52 -11.31 14.26
N LEU A 483 5.37 -10.79 15.13
CA LEU A 483 6.82 -10.90 15.03
C LEU A 483 7.31 -12.32 15.31
N GLU A 484 6.75 -12.99 16.32
CA GLU A 484 6.99 -14.41 16.56
C GLU A 484 6.52 -15.27 15.38
N GLY A 485 5.38 -14.94 14.78
CA GLY A 485 4.84 -15.60 13.59
C GLY A 485 5.72 -15.45 12.34
N LEU A 486 6.45 -14.33 12.23
CA LEU A 486 7.46 -14.08 11.21
C LEU A 486 8.74 -14.88 11.44
N GLY A 487 8.99 -15.36 12.67
CA GLY A 487 10.21 -16.06 13.04
C GLY A 487 11.47 -15.19 12.94
N ALA A 488 11.29 -13.87 12.93
CA ALA A 488 12.36 -12.90 12.75
C ALA A 488 12.96 -12.51 14.11
N GLY A 489 14.29 -12.56 14.23
CA GLY A 489 14.99 -12.02 15.41
C GLY A 489 15.07 -10.49 15.37
N LYS A 490 15.03 -9.92 14.16
CA LYS A 490 15.13 -8.49 13.90
C LYS A 490 14.10 -8.01 12.88
N ILE A 491 13.55 -6.82 13.11
CA ILE A 491 12.79 -6.07 12.11
C ILE A 491 13.54 -4.80 11.74
N GLY A 492 13.76 -4.59 10.45
CA GLY A 492 14.23 -3.33 9.93
C GLY A 492 13.08 -2.51 9.38
N LEU A 493 13.11 -1.20 9.56
CA LEU A 493 12.41 -0.26 8.71
C LEU A 493 13.47 0.59 8.01
N ALA A 494 13.56 0.45 6.70
CA ALA A 494 14.48 1.19 5.87
C ALA A 494 13.70 2.15 4.97
N THR A 495 14.14 3.40 4.86
CA THR A 495 13.65 4.32 3.83
C THR A 495 14.71 4.50 2.76
N SER A 496 14.24 4.61 1.53
CA SER A 496 15.01 5.08 0.37
C SER A 496 14.15 6.08 -0.41
N ASP A 497 14.68 6.69 -1.48
CA ASP A 497 14.13 7.85 -2.18
C ASP A 497 12.60 7.90 -2.34
N ASN A 498 11.96 6.78 -2.64
CA ASN A 498 10.52 6.66 -2.85
C ASN A 498 9.95 5.35 -2.30
N MET A 499 10.65 4.69 -1.37
CA MET A 499 10.26 3.38 -0.86
C MET A 499 10.52 3.25 0.63
N ILE A 500 9.52 2.80 1.38
CA ILE A 500 9.65 2.29 2.74
C ILE A 500 9.73 0.77 2.66
N GLU A 501 10.81 0.17 3.13
CA GLU A 501 10.98 -1.28 3.22
C GLU A 501 10.87 -1.74 4.68
N ILE A 502 10.02 -2.73 4.92
CA ILE A 502 10.00 -3.51 6.15
C ILE A 502 10.84 -4.75 5.91
N LEU A 503 11.89 -4.93 6.70
CA LEU A 503 12.85 -6.02 6.63
C LEU A 503 12.64 -6.97 7.81
N ALA A 504 12.81 -8.27 7.63
CA ALA A 504 13.00 -9.25 8.70
C ALA A 504 14.34 -9.96 8.53
N ASP A 505 15.19 -9.89 9.55
CA ASP A 505 16.57 -10.40 9.52
C ASP A 505 17.34 -9.95 8.26
N GLY A 506 17.10 -8.71 7.82
CA GLY A 506 17.71 -8.11 6.63
C GLY A 506 17.06 -8.50 5.29
N ASN A 507 16.02 -9.35 5.28
CA ASN A 507 15.28 -9.70 4.07
C ASN A 507 14.00 -8.87 3.96
N ARG A 508 13.71 -8.34 2.77
CA ARG A 508 12.47 -7.57 2.54
C ARG A 508 11.23 -8.43 2.73
N LEU A 509 10.35 -7.94 3.61
CA LEU A 509 9.00 -8.45 3.80
C LEU A 509 7.98 -7.64 2.98
N LEU A 510 8.02 -6.32 3.14
CA LEU A 510 7.09 -5.40 2.50
C LEU A 510 7.88 -4.23 1.94
N GLY A 511 7.53 -3.75 0.75
CA GLY A 511 7.92 -2.43 0.28
C GLY A 511 6.67 -1.60 0.02
N VAL A 512 6.72 -0.33 0.40
CA VAL A 512 5.69 0.65 0.06
C VAL A 512 6.33 1.71 -0.79
N GLU A 513 6.00 1.73 -2.07
CA GLU A 513 6.43 2.78 -3.00
C GLU A 513 5.43 3.93 -2.97
N TYR A 514 5.92 5.16 -2.90
CA TYR A 514 5.07 6.35 -2.77
C TYR A 514 5.75 7.60 -3.33
N ASP A 515 4.95 8.62 -3.54
CA ASP A 515 5.35 10.03 -3.65
C ASP A 515 4.58 10.85 -2.59
N THR A 516 4.88 12.14 -2.47
CA THR A 516 4.21 13.01 -1.48
C THR A 516 2.69 13.03 -1.68
N ALA A 517 2.21 13.10 -2.92
CA ALA A 517 0.79 13.22 -3.22
C ALA A 517 -0.02 11.95 -2.89
N SER A 518 0.50 10.78 -3.26
CA SER A 518 -0.10 9.48 -2.97
C SER A 518 -0.13 9.19 -1.48
N LEU A 519 0.93 9.56 -0.76
CA LEU A 519 1.01 9.42 0.69
C LEU A 519 0.03 10.36 1.40
N ASP A 520 -0.06 11.63 1.01
CA ASP A 520 -1.02 12.60 1.56
C ASP A 520 -2.47 12.10 1.35
N LEU A 521 -2.77 11.58 0.16
CA LEU A 521 -4.06 10.97 -0.14
C LEU A 521 -4.32 9.75 0.75
N ALA A 522 -3.34 8.86 0.91
CA ALA A 522 -3.45 7.68 1.76
C ALA A 522 -3.68 8.05 3.24
N LEU A 523 -2.96 9.05 3.76
CA LEU A 523 -3.13 9.56 5.11
C LEU A 523 -4.50 10.23 5.29
N GLY A 524 -4.97 10.98 4.29
CA GLY A 524 -6.32 11.57 4.29
C GLY A 524 -7.43 10.52 4.35
N VAL A 525 -7.28 9.42 3.61
CA VAL A 525 -8.20 8.27 3.68
C VAL A 525 -8.09 7.58 5.04
N ALA A 526 -6.87 7.26 5.50
CA ALA A 526 -6.62 6.61 6.79
C ALA A 526 -7.14 7.43 7.99
N GLY A 527 -7.12 8.76 7.87
CA GLY A 527 -7.71 9.72 8.82
C GLY A 527 -9.17 9.43 9.17
N GLN A 528 -9.94 8.85 8.23
CA GLN A 528 -11.34 8.47 8.49
C GLN A 528 -11.48 7.17 9.29
N PHE A 529 -10.43 6.36 9.38
CA PHE A 529 -10.46 5.03 10.01
C PHE A 529 -9.84 5.01 11.41
N VAL A 530 -9.04 6.02 11.77
CA VAL A 530 -8.48 6.15 13.12
C VAL A 530 -9.48 6.79 14.09
N SER A 531 -9.43 6.38 15.36
CA SER A 531 -10.27 6.94 16.42
C SER A 531 -9.89 8.37 16.79
N ASP A 532 -8.63 8.77 16.55
CA ASP A 532 -8.10 10.10 16.81
C ASP A 532 -7.28 10.60 15.59
N PRO A 533 -7.87 11.43 14.72
CA PRO A 533 -7.20 11.95 13.53
C PRO A 533 -5.93 12.76 13.83
N THR A 534 -5.82 13.36 15.01
CA THR A 534 -4.68 14.22 15.38
C THR A 534 -3.36 13.45 15.46
N GLN A 535 -3.42 12.14 15.71
CA GLN A 535 -2.25 11.25 15.67
C GLN A 535 -1.71 11.06 14.25
N LEU A 536 -2.58 11.08 13.24
CA LEU A 536 -2.15 11.01 11.84
C LEU A 536 -1.71 12.37 11.31
N GLU A 537 -2.24 13.48 11.82
CA GLU A 537 -1.77 14.82 11.46
C GLU A 537 -0.32 15.06 11.94
N THR A 538 -0.01 14.64 13.17
CA THR A 538 1.36 14.72 13.70
C THR A 538 2.33 13.81 12.94
N LEU A 539 1.88 12.59 12.61
CA LEU A 539 2.65 11.67 11.76
C LEU A 539 2.85 12.23 10.35
N GLY A 540 1.80 12.80 9.73
CA GLY A 540 1.86 13.43 8.42
C GLY A 540 2.76 14.67 8.36
N ALA A 541 2.83 15.44 9.44
CA ALA A 541 3.76 16.57 9.56
C ALA A 541 5.22 16.12 9.68
N ALA A 542 5.48 14.97 10.32
CA ALA A 542 6.82 14.42 10.49
C ALA A 542 7.28 13.55 9.30
N LEU A 543 6.35 12.93 8.56
CA LEU A 543 6.66 11.97 7.50
C LEU A 543 7.57 12.56 6.41
N PRO A 544 7.31 13.74 5.83
CA PRO A 544 8.17 14.29 4.79
C PRO A 544 9.65 14.34 5.21
N THR A 545 9.93 14.80 6.43
CA THR A 545 11.28 14.84 6.99
C THR A 545 11.88 13.45 7.20
N ILE A 546 11.08 12.49 7.67
CA ILE A 546 11.51 11.09 7.85
C ILE A 546 11.81 10.45 6.49
N LEU A 547 11.02 10.73 5.47
CA LEU A 547 11.11 10.15 4.14
C LEU A 547 12.22 10.79 3.28
N GLU A 548 12.57 12.04 3.56
CA GLU A 548 13.76 12.70 3.03
C GLU A 548 15.07 12.17 3.65
N SER A 549 14.98 11.44 4.78
CA SER A 549 16.12 10.82 5.45
C SER A 549 16.37 9.38 4.97
N ASP A 550 17.62 8.93 5.05
CA ASP A 550 17.97 7.51 4.93
C ASP A 550 17.82 6.87 6.31
N LEU A 551 16.58 6.66 6.75
CA LEU A 551 16.25 6.00 7.99
C LEU A 551 16.53 4.50 7.86
N ASN A 552 17.31 3.96 8.80
CA ASN A 552 17.48 2.54 9.02
C ASN A 552 17.23 2.24 10.50
N LEU A 553 15.97 1.97 10.83
CA LEU A 553 15.54 1.58 12.16
C LEU A 553 15.66 0.06 12.28
N GLU A 554 16.51 -0.44 13.17
CA GLU A 554 16.61 -1.87 13.49
C GLU A 554 15.96 -2.12 14.86
N VAL A 555 14.95 -2.97 14.90
CA VAL A 555 14.27 -3.44 16.10
C VAL A 555 14.68 -4.88 16.39
N VAL A 556 15.31 -5.12 17.54
CA VAL A 556 15.75 -6.43 18.00
C VAL A 556 14.87 -6.87 19.17
N LEU A 557 14.43 -8.12 19.19
CA LEU A 557 13.37 -8.58 20.10
C LEU A 557 13.84 -9.54 21.20
N ASP A 558 15.05 -10.06 21.08
CA ASP A 558 15.61 -11.09 21.96
C ASP A 558 16.64 -10.54 22.96
N GLY A 559 16.63 -9.23 23.18
CA GLY A 559 17.61 -8.55 24.03
C GLY A 559 19.03 -8.52 23.47
N GLN A 560 19.27 -9.02 22.24
CA GLN A 560 20.58 -8.91 21.62
C GLN A 560 20.88 -7.45 21.26
N PRO A 561 22.17 -7.06 21.25
CA PRO A 561 22.55 -5.72 20.81
C PRO A 561 22.11 -5.48 19.35
N ALA A 562 21.39 -4.39 19.15
CA ALA A 562 21.09 -3.86 17.82
C ALA A 562 22.36 -3.28 17.17
N ALA A 563 22.31 -3.01 15.87
CA ALA A 563 23.37 -2.30 15.17
C ALA A 563 23.80 -1.02 15.93
N GLU A 564 25.10 -0.76 15.99
CA GLU A 564 25.63 0.48 16.59
C GLU A 564 24.95 1.69 15.95
N THR A 565 24.43 2.56 16.80
CA THR A 565 23.73 3.75 16.37
C THR A 565 24.74 4.72 15.77
N LYS A 566 24.68 4.90 14.46
CA LYS A 566 25.51 5.87 13.75
C LYS A 566 24.80 7.21 13.73
N LEU A 567 24.85 7.91 14.86
CA LEU A 567 24.42 9.30 15.00
C LEU A 567 25.64 10.15 15.33
N THR A 568 26.01 11.10 14.47
CA THR A 568 27.06 12.07 14.78
C THR A 568 26.62 13.03 15.89
N ALA A 569 25.35 13.44 15.85
CA ALA A 569 24.71 14.19 16.94
C ALA A 569 23.20 13.94 16.97
N LEU A 570 22.61 13.91 18.17
CA LEU A 570 21.17 13.87 18.39
C LEU A 570 20.58 15.28 18.17
N PRO A 571 19.74 15.48 17.13
CA PRO A 571 19.08 16.76 16.91
C PRO A 571 17.96 16.95 17.94
N LEU A 572 18.12 17.95 18.80
CA LEU A 572 17.14 18.37 19.79
C LEU A 572 16.65 19.76 19.43
N VAL A 573 15.34 19.98 19.40
CA VAL A 573 14.74 21.30 19.19
C VAL A 573 14.07 21.73 20.48
N ILE A 574 14.44 22.91 20.96
CA ILE A 574 13.76 23.58 22.07
C ILE A 574 12.60 24.39 21.48
N ASN A 575 11.39 24.12 21.95
CA ASN A 575 10.21 24.90 21.60
C ASN A 575 10.18 26.22 22.39
N GLU A 576 9.36 27.17 21.96
CA GLU A 576 9.23 28.48 22.63
C GLU A 576 8.80 28.36 24.11
N ASP A 577 8.09 27.30 24.46
CA ASP A 577 7.65 27.00 25.83
C ASP A 577 8.73 26.35 26.70
N GLY A 578 9.89 26.00 26.13
CA GLY A 578 11.01 25.33 26.81
C GLY A 578 10.93 23.81 26.85
N THR A 579 9.94 23.21 26.18
CA THR A 579 9.88 21.75 25.96
C THR A 579 10.88 21.33 24.88
N LEU A 580 11.30 20.06 24.92
CA LEU A 580 12.22 19.48 23.94
C LEU A 580 11.47 18.59 22.96
N THR A 581 11.86 18.65 21.69
CA THR A 581 11.51 17.64 20.70
C THR A 581 12.77 17.02 20.10
N ALA A 582 12.76 15.72 19.88
CA ALA A 582 13.80 15.00 19.16
C ALA A 582 13.15 14.35 17.93
N PHE A 583 13.67 14.62 16.74
CA PHE A 583 13.08 14.14 15.48
C PHE A 583 11.57 14.44 15.34
N GLY A 584 11.11 15.57 15.89
CA GLY A 584 9.69 15.95 15.90
C GLY A 584 8.84 15.32 17.01
N PHE A 585 9.38 14.38 17.80
CA PHE A 585 8.68 13.78 18.94
C PHE A 585 8.98 14.55 20.23
N ALA A 586 7.95 14.88 21.00
CA ALA A 586 8.12 15.53 22.30
C ALA A 586 8.82 14.62 23.32
N LEU A 587 9.86 15.15 23.96
CA LEU A 587 10.58 14.50 25.07
C LEU A 587 9.99 14.99 26.40
N GLY A 588 8.86 14.42 26.78
CA GLY A 588 8.11 14.81 27.98
C GLY A 588 7.22 16.04 27.77
N ASN A 589 6.47 16.39 28.83
CA ASN A 589 5.44 17.45 28.79
C ASN A 589 5.84 18.70 29.60
N GLU A 590 6.96 18.64 30.31
CA GLU A 590 7.41 19.73 31.18
C GLU A 590 8.59 20.46 30.53
N PRO A 591 8.64 21.80 30.63
CA PRO A 591 9.75 22.56 30.11
C PRO A 591 11.03 22.26 30.89
N ILE A 592 12.09 21.87 30.16
CA ILE A 592 13.39 21.51 30.74
C ILE A 592 14.29 22.74 30.86
N LEU A 593 14.08 23.74 30.00
CA LEU A 593 14.81 25.01 30.04
C LEU A 593 13.91 26.16 30.50
N GLN A 594 14.47 27.05 31.31
CA GLN A 594 13.76 28.23 31.78
C GLN A 594 13.56 29.23 30.62
N PRO A 595 12.40 29.88 30.52
CA PRO A 595 12.14 30.89 29.49
C PRO A 595 13.18 32.02 29.46
N GLN A 596 13.73 32.40 30.63
CA GLN A 596 14.77 33.41 30.71
C GLN A 596 16.06 32.97 30.01
N PHE A 597 16.46 31.71 30.14
CA PHE A 597 17.64 31.18 29.46
C PHE A 597 17.47 31.22 27.93
N ILE A 598 16.29 30.86 27.42
CA ILE A 598 15.97 30.93 25.99
C ILE A 598 16.06 32.38 25.51
N ALA A 599 15.47 33.32 26.26
CA ALA A 599 15.54 34.74 25.95
C ALA A 599 16.99 35.29 25.97
N ASP A 600 17.80 34.85 26.94
CA ASP A 600 19.21 35.26 27.05
C ASP A 600 20.03 34.72 25.86
N MET A 601 19.82 33.47 25.45
CA MET A 601 20.46 32.88 24.27
C MET A 601 20.04 33.60 22.97
N GLN A 602 18.76 33.94 22.84
CA GLN A 602 18.24 34.73 21.73
C GLN A 602 18.87 36.13 21.68
N ALA A 603 19.04 36.78 22.83
CA ALA A 603 19.63 38.12 22.92
C ALA A 603 21.09 38.17 22.42
N ILE A 604 21.82 37.06 22.51
CA ILE A 604 23.19 36.91 21.98
C ILE A 604 23.25 36.19 20.63
N ASN A 605 22.09 35.97 20.00
CA ASN A 605 21.94 35.30 18.71
C ASN A 605 22.51 33.87 18.68
N VAL A 606 22.37 33.11 19.77
CA VAL A 606 22.66 31.68 19.77
C VAL A 606 21.40 30.95 19.34
N GLN A 607 21.48 30.29 18.19
CA GLN A 607 20.39 29.52 17.58
C GLN A 607 20.67 28.03 17.61
N ARG A 608 21.93 27.63 17.81
CA ARG A 608 22.32 26.23 18.00
C ARG A 608 23.46 26.10 19.00
N LEU A 609 23.37 25.11 19.86
CA LEU A 609 24.40 24.68 20.80
C LEU A 609 24.76 23.22 20.49
N ASP A 610 26.00 22.96 20.11
CA ASP A 610 26.52 21.63 19.89
C ASP A 610 27.40 21.22 21.08
N ALA A 611 27.27 19.98 21.55
CA ALA A 611 28.06 19.44 22.65
C ALA A 611 28.48 18.00 22.37
N SER A 612 29.71 17.62 22.68
CA SER A 612 30.16 16.23 22.65
C SER A 612 31.22 15.98 23.71
N ILE A 613 31.31 14.75 24.21
CA ILE A 613 32.38 14.33 25.12
C ILE A 613 33.24 13.31 24.39
N ALA A 614 34.54 13.59 24.29
CA ALA A 614 35.52 12.63 23.79
C ALA A 614 36.77 12.67 24.68
N ASN A 615 37.29 11.50 25.06
CA ASN A 615 38.49 11.37 25.91
C ASN A 615 38.44 12.19 27.23
N ASP A 616 37.29 12.20 27.92
CA ASP A 616 37.04 12.99 29.14
C ASP A 616 37.18 14.52 28.94
N SER A 617 37.02 14.98 27.69
CA SER A 617 36.93 16.39 27.30
C SER A 617 35.54 16.71 26.75
N LEU A 618 34.91 17.76 27.28
CA LEU A 618 33.70 18.38 26.74
C LEU A 618 34.07 19.40 25.69
N TYR A 619 33.61 19.12 24.48
CA TYR A 619 33.65 20.00 23.33
C TYR A 619 32.29 20.69 23.22
N LEU A 620 32.31 22.02 23.10
CA LEU A 620 31.11 22.82 22.91
C LEU A 620 31.29 23.71 21.69
N ALA A 621 30.22 23.95 20.94
CA ALA A 621 30.17 24.98 19.92
C ALA A 621 28.82 25.70 19.95
N THR A 622 28.81 26.95 19.50
CA THR A 622 27.57 27.71 19.31
C THR A 622 27.52 28.22 17.89
N ASN A 623 26.44 27.95 17.18
CA ASN A 623 26.27 28.32 15.78
C ASN A 623 27.43 27.86 14.86
N GLY A 624 27.99 26.67 15.10
CA GLY A 624 29.15 26.17 14.35
C GLY A 624 30.50 26.80 14.71
N GLU A 625 30.57 27.66 15.73
CA GLU A 625 31.83 28.22 16.26
C GLU A 625 32.20 27.55 17.59
N ASN A 626 33.42 27.00 17.67
CA ASN A 626 33.92 26.28 18.83
C ASN A 626 34.08 27.19 20.07
N LEU A 627 33.87 26.60 21.23
CA LEU A 627 34.16 27.17 22.55
C LEU A 627 35.41 26.51 23.16
N PRO A 628 35.93 27.06 24.27
CA PRO A 628 37.00 26.41 25.02
C PRO A 628 36.65 24.97 25.40
N VAL A 629 37.62 24.08 25.29
CA VAL A 629 37.48 22.64 25.59
C VAL A 629 37.73 22.42 27.07
N LEU A 630 36.77 21.82 27.76
CA LEU A 630 36.87 21.53 29.20
C LEU A 630 37.24 20.06 29.38
N SER A 631 38.35 19.76 30.06
CA SER A 631 38.76 18.39 30.37
C SER A 631 38.86 18.19 31.87
N TRP A 632 38.48 17.00 32.34
CA TRP A 632 38.46 16.66 33.76
C TRP A 632 38.98 15.23 33.98
N ASN A 633 39.05 14.83 35.24
CA ASN A 633 39.30 13.45 35.65
C ASN A 633 38.08 12.91 36.42
N GLU A 634 38.09 11.64 36.80
CA GLU A 634 36.95 11.02 37.50
C GLU A 634 36.59 11.72 38.81
N LYS A 635 37.58 12.22 39.58
CA LYS A 635 37.34 12.90 40.86
C LYS A 635 36.81 14.33 40.70
N SER A 636 37.18 15.01 39.62
CA SER A 636 36.80 16.40 39.40
C SER A 636 35.47 16.55 38.66
N LEU A 637 34.97 15.49 38.02
CA LEU A 637 33.64 15.48 37.39
C LEU A 637 32.53 15.81 38.41
N ASP A 638 32.57 15.24 39.61
CA ASP A 638 31.59 15.51 40.68
C ASP A 638 31.62 16.99 41.11
N VAL A 639 32.81 17.57 41.18
CA VAL A 639 33.00 18.99 41.50
C VAL A 639 32.45 19.89 40.38
N VAL A 640 32.72 19.53 39.12
CA VAL A 640 32.20 20.24 37.95
C VAL A 640 30.67 20.18 37.89
N GLN A 641 30.07 19.02 38.14
CA GLN A 641 28.61 18.85 38.17
C GLN A 641 27.94 19.73 39.25
N ASN A 642 28.51 19.76 40.45
CA ASN A 642 27.98 20.57 41.55
C ASN A 642 28.06 22.08 41.25
N ILE A 643 29.18 22.53 40.67
CA ILE A 643 29.36 23.93 40.29
C ILE A 643 28.38 24.30 39.17
N LEU A 644 28.34 23.51 38.09
CA LEU A 644 27.48 23.79 36.92
C LEU A 644 25.99 23.72 37.26
N GLY A 645 25.56 22.77 38.08
CA GLY A 645 24.15 22.65 38.49
C GLY A 645 23.65 23.89 39.21
N SER A 646 24.47 24.44 40.12
CA SER A 646 24.12 25.67 40.83
C SER A 646 24.06 26.90 39.92
N ALA A 647 24.91 26.97 38.88
CA ALA A 647 25.00 28.11 37.97
C ALA A 647 23.91 28.11 36.89
N LEU A 648 23.55 26.92 36.37
CA LEU A 648 22.58 26.76 35.29
C LEU A 648 21.15 26.55 35.78
N GLY A 649 20.94 26.38 37.09
CA GLY A 649 19.63 26.04 37.65
C GLY A 649 19.13 24.65 37.23
N ILE A 650 20.04 23.80 36.76
CA ILE A 650 19.79 22.42 36.37
C ILE A 650 20.08 21.55 37.60
N SER A 651 19.20 20.58 37.90
CA SER A 651 19.48 19.66 39.02
C SER A 651 20.78 18.88 38.75
N PRO A 652 21.61 18.64 39.78
CA PRO A 652 22.82 17.83 39.64
C PRO A 652 22.53 16.47 38.97
N ASP A 653 21.38 15.87 39.26
CA ASP A 653 20.95 14.60 38.68
C ASP A 653 20.74 14.68 37.15
N MET A 654 20.13 15.75 36.64
CA MET A 654 19.94 15.91 35.18
C MET A 654 21.26 16.16 34.46
N LEU A 655 22.14 16.98 35.04
CA LEU A 655 23.49 17.22 34.51
C LEU A 655 24.33 15.95 34.51
N GLY A 656 24.31 15.20 35.62
CA GLY A 656 24.99 13.92 35.74
C GLY A 656 24.49 12.91 34.70
N THR A 657 23.18 12.83 34.51
CA THR A 657 22.56 11.95 33.50
C THR A 657 22.92 12.38 32.07
N GLY A 658 22.88 13.68 31.77
CA GLY A 658 23.24 14.20 30.44
C GLY A 658 24.73 14.00 30.09
N LEU A 659 25.62 14.22 31.05
CA LEU A 659 27.06 13.95 30.89
C LEU A 659 27.34 12.45 30.77
N ALA A 660 26.64 11.61 31.54
CA ALA A 660 26.73 10.16 31.42
C ALA A 660 26.23 9.66 30.05
N PHE A 661 25.13 10.24 29.55
CA PHE A 661 24.63 9.97 28.20
C PHE A 661 25.70 10.30 27.15
N LEU A 662 26.21 11.54 27.14
CA LEU A 662 27.23 12.00 26.19
C LEU A 662 28.52 11.15 26.24
N LYS A 663 28.93 10.73 27.45
CA LYS A 663 30.13 9.90 27.64
C LYS A 663 29.95 8.45 27.19
N ASN A 664 28.74 7.90 27.32
CA ASN A 664 28.48 6.48 27.05
C ASN A 664 27.91 6.20 25.66
N SER A 665 27.38 7.21 24.96
CA SER A 665 26.71 7.03 23.66
C SER A 665 27.59 7.24 22.44
N ASP A 666 28.78 7.84 22.58
CA ASP A 666 29.58 8.39 21.45
C ASP A 666 28.79 9.35 20.52
N VAL A 667 27.57 9.76 20.93
CA VAL A 667 26.67 10.64 20.17
C VAL A 667 26.74 12.04 20.75
N GLY A 668 27.07 13.04 19.92
CA GLY A 668 26.99 14.45 20.30
C GLY A 668 25.54 14.91 20.49
N LEU A 669 25.34 16.12 21.02
CA LEU A 669 24.05 16.81 21.08
C LEU A 669 24.10 18.01 20.15
N ALA A 670 23.05 18.20 19.35
CA ALA A 670 22.86 19.38 18.52
C ALA A 670 21.51 20.02 18.92
N LEU A 671 21.58 21.03 19.78
CA LEU A 671 20.44 21.68 20.40
C LEU A 671 20.07 22.95 19.62
N ALA A 672 18.98 22.91 18.86
CA ALA A 672 18.41 24.06 18.17
C ALA A 672 17.52 24.87 19.13
N LEU A 673 17.71 26.19 19.13
CA LEU A 673 16.97 27.16 19.92
C LEU A 673 16.01 27.96 19.00
N PRO A 674 14.87 28.46 19.53
CA PRO A 674 13.96 29.29 18.75
C PRO A 674 14.67 30.56 18.26
N VAL A 675 14.49 30.88 16.98
CA VAL A 675 15.10 32.06 16.35
C VAL A 675 14.42 33.34 16.86
N ALA A 676 15.20 34.36 17.22
CA ALA A 676 14.65 35.63 17.66
C ALA A 676 13.90 36.32 16.50
N ALA A 677 12.74 36.93 16.80
CA ALA A 677 11.92 37.58 15.78
C ALA A 677 12.73 38.63 14.99
N GLY A 678 12.78 38.47 13.66
CA GLY A 678 13.51 39.38 12.76
C GLY A 678 15.00 39.07 12.58
N THR A 679 15.51 37.96 13.12
CA THR A 679 16.86 37.46 12.84
C THR A 679 16.83 36.36 11.76
N GLU A 680 17.83 36.33 10.89
CA GLU A 680 17.97 35.26 9.90
C GLU A 680 18.51 33.97 10.56
N PRO A 681 18.05 32.79 10.14
CA PRO A 681 18.60 31.52 10.61
C PRO A 681 20.10 31.42 10.32
N VAL A 682 20.89 31.04 11.32
CA VAL A 682 22.32 30.80 11.11
C VAL A 682 22.51 29.48 10.36
N SER A 683 23.13 29.56 9.17
CA SER A 683 23.51 28.38 8.40
C SER A 683 24.73 27.73 9.05
N ILE A 684 24.60 26.45 9.41
CA ILE A 684 25.67 25.62 9.97
C ILE A 684 25.94 24.49 8.98
N PRO A 685 27.21 24.19 8.66
CA PRO A 685 27.55 23.10 7.74
C PRO A 685 26.94 21.76 8.19
N GLU A 686 26.37 21.02 7.25
CA GLU A 686 26.00 19.62 7.45
C GLU A 686 27.24 18.81 7.83
N GLY A 687 27.15 18.00 8.90
CA GLY A 687 28.28 17.22 9.39
C GLY A 687 29.32 18.01 10.21
N PHE A 688 28.96 19.17 10.77
CA PHE A 688 29.81 19.87 11.73
C PHE A 688 30.22 18.95 12.90
N ASP A 689 31.51 18.68 13.00
CA ASP A 689 32.11 17.88 14.07
C ASP A 689 32.67 18.81 15.16
N VAL A 690 31.96 18.87 16.28
CA VAL A 690 32.35 19.69 17.44
C VAL A 690 33.67 19.22 18.07
N THR A 691 34.12 17.99 17.80
CA THR A 691 35.37 17.44 18.35
C THR A 691 36.60 17.78 17.50
N ALA A 692 36.42 18.25 16.27
CA ALA A 692 37.49 18.59 15.34
C ALA A 692 38.21 19.92 15.65
N VAL A 693 38.12 20.40 16.90
CA VAL A 693 38.73 21.67 17.34
C VAL A 693 40.26 21.58 17.29
N GLN A 694 40.88 22.45 16.51
CA GLN A 694 42.33 22.66 16.53
C GLN A 694 42.62 24.01 17.17
N MET A 695 43.27 24.00 18.34
CA MET A 695 43.65 25.24 19.04
C MET A 695 44.79 25.92 18.28
N GLU A 696 44.58 27.16 17.86
CA GLU A 696 45.60 27.93 17.17
C GLU A 696 46.73 28.36 18.11
N ALA A 697 47.98 28.38 17.63
CA ALA A 697 49.09 28.91 18.40
C ALA A 697 48.90 30.43 18.65
N PRO A 698 49.27 30.95 19.83
CA PRO A 698 49.07 32.35 20.16
C PRO A 698 49.88 33.27 19.24
N GLN A 699 49.19 34.24 18.64
CA GLN A 699 49.78 35.23 17.73
C GLN A 699 50.32 36.41 18.54
N LEU A 700 51.56 36.30 19.05
CA LEU A 700 52.18 37.34 19.88
C LEU A 700 52.69 38.57 19.11
N GLY A 701 52.99 38.45 17.82
CA GLY A 701 53.65 39.53 17.08
C GLY A 701 54.96 39.96 17.74
N ASP A 702 55.09 41.26 18.07
CA ASP A 702 56.25 41.83 18.78
C ASP A 702 56.16 41.71 20.31
N LEU A 703 55.12 41.07 20.86
CA LEU A 703 54.91 40.93 22.30
C LEU A 703 55.77 39.80 22.89
N SER A 704 56.35 40.03 24.07
CA SER A 704 57.09 39.01 24.81
C SER A 704 56.15 38.11 25.60
N MET A 705 56.43 36.80 25.65
CA MET A 705 55.68 35.85 26.47
C MET A 705 55.78 36.22 27.97
N PRO A 706 54.67 36.55 28.65
CA PRO A 706 54.70 36.84 30.07
C PRO A 706 54.91 35.55 30.87
N ALA A 707 55.83 35.57 31.82
CA ALA A 707 56.09 34.48 32.76
C ALA A 707 56.00 34.98 34.20
N LEU A 708 55.20 34.32 35.03
CA LEU A 708 54.99 34.72 36.42
C LEU A 708 54.82 33.48 37.30
N GLN A 709 55.63 33.39 38.36
CA GLN A 709 55.47 32.37 39.38
C GLN A 709 55.14 33.06 40.70
N LEU A 710 53.99 32.74 41.28
CA LEU A 710 53.51 33.33 42.52
C LEU A 710 53.11 32.21 43.48
N GLY A 711 53.69 32.25 44.69
CA GLY A 711 53.24 31.45 45.82
C GLY A 711 52.38 32.30 46.74
N LEU A 712 51.20 31.81 47.12
CA LEU A 712 50.32 32.39 48.11
C LEU A 712 50.27 31.45 49.32
N VAL A 713 50.42 31.99 50.52
CA VAL A 713 50.12 31.25 51.75
C VAL A 713 48.86 31.84 52.34
N LEU A 714 47.89 31.00 52.67
CA LEU A 714 46.56 31.37 53.11
C LEU A 714 46.34 30.89 54.55
N ASN A 715 45.66 31.72 55.34
CA ASN A 715 45.11 31.35 56.64
C ASN A 715 43.59 31.46 56.55
N GLY A 716 42.93 30.32 56.33
CA GLY A 716 41.53 30.29 55.89
C GLY A 716 41.35 31.03 54.56
N THR A 717 40.56 32.11 54.55
CA THR A 717 40.31 32.94 53.37
C THR A 717 41.30 34.10 53.22
N GLU A 718 42.15 34.39 54.21
CA GLU A 718 43.05 35.54 54.18
C GLU A 718 44.42 35.18 53.62
N ILE A 719 44.95 36.03 52.73
CA ILE A 719 46.32 35.92 52.24
C ILE A 719 47.29 36.32 53.37
N GLU A 720 48.11 35.37 53.83
CA GLU A 720 49.15 35.57 54.84
C GLU A 720 50.47 36.04 54.21
N SER A 721 50.81 35.53 53.02
CA SER A 721 51.99 36.00 52.27
C SER A 721 51.86 35.78 50.75
N ILE A 722 52.57 36.60 49.96
CA ILE A 722 52.73 36.45 48.51
C ILE A 722 54.22 36.41 48.19
N GLY A 723 54.70 35.34 47.54
CA GLY A 723 56.10 35.20 47.14
C GLY A 723 57.08 35.29 48.32
N ASN A 724 56.69 34.76 49.48
CA ASN A 724 57.39 34.89 50.77
C ASN A 724 57.43 36.31 51.36
N ILE A 725 56.67 37.26 50.81
CA ILE A 725 56.49 38.59 51.39
C ILE A 725 55.23 38.55 52.28
N PRO A 726 55.35 38.79 53.60
CA PRO A 726 54.20 38.80 54.49
C PRO A 726 53.16 39.85 54.08
N ALA A 727 51.89 39.52 54.26
CA ALA A 727 50.76 40.39 53.97
C ALA A 727 50.87 41.75 54.66
N GLU A 728 51.40 41.78 55.89
CA GLU A 728 51.64 43.02 56.63
C GLU A 728 52.62 43.94 55.90
N THR A 729 53.70 43.40 55.34
CA THR A 729 54.66 44.18 54.54
C THR A 729 54.00 44.73 53.28
N LEU A 730 53.20 43.94 52.58
CA LEU A 730 52.47 44.40 51.38
C LEU A 730 51.45 45.50 51.72
N ARG A 731 50.75 45.38 52.85
CA ARG A 731 49.83 46.42 53.34
C ARG A 731 50.56 47.72 53.68
N THR A 732 51.76 47.66 54.28
CA THR A 732 52.58 48.87 54.51
C THR A 732 53.04 49.54 53.22
N MET A 733 53.09 48.81 52.11
CA MET A 733 53.33 49.35 50.76
C MET A 733 52.07 49.86 50.08
N GLY A 734 50.92 49.86 50.77
CA GLY A 734 49.62 50.30 50.23
C GLY A 734 48.92 49.26 49.37
N VAL A 735 49.38 48.00 49.35
CA VAL A 735 48.73 46.92 48.61
C VAL A 735 47.55 46.39 49.43
N VAL A 736 46.34 46.50 48.87
CA VAL A 736 45.14 45.88 49.44
C VAL A 736 45.06 44.44 48.94
N LEU A 737 45.18 43.48 49.86
CA LEU A 737 45.07 42.07 49.53
C LEU A 737 43.61 41.61 49.61
N PRO A 738 43.08 40.95 48.56
CA PRO A 738 41.75 40.38 48.61
C PRO A 738 41.73 39.16 49.54
N SER A 739 40.58 38.89 50.15
CA SER A 739 40.28 37.58 50.73
C SER A 739 39.78 36.64 49.64
N LEU A 740 40.14 35.36 49.70
CA LEU A 740 39.53 34.36 48.85
C LEU A 740 38.05 34.16 49.18
N PRO A 741 37.20 33.89 48.19
CA PRO A 741 35.82 33.47 48.42
C PRO A 741 35.76 32.20 49.30
N ALA A 742 34.83 32.15 50.26
CA ALA A 742 34.72 31.05 51.22
C ALA A 742 34.51 29.66 50.56
N ASN A 743 33.88 29.64 49.39
CA ASN A 743 33.68 28.43 48.60
C ASN A 743 35.00 27.84 48.07
N VAL A 744 36.06 28.64 47.85
CA VAL A 744 37.35 28.12 47.38
C VAL A 744 38.00 27.25 48.46
N VAL A 745 37.92 27.68 49.73
CA VAL A 745 38.43 26.90 50.87
C VAL A 745 37.60 25.64 51.09
N SER A 746 36.27 25.72 50.91
CA SER A 746 35.39 24.53 50.95
C SER A 746 35.76 23.53 49.87
N ILE A 747 35.93 23.98 48.62
CA ILE A 747 36.31 23.14 47.48
C ILE A 747 37.62 22.41 47.78
N LEU A 748 38.62 23.10 48.33
CA LEU A 748 39.90 22.49 48.72
C LEU A 748 39.73 21.45 49.83
N GLY A 749 38.90 21.74 50.82
CA GLY A 749 38.53 20.79 51.88
C GLY A 749 37.83 19.54 51.34
N ASP A 750 36.87 19.71 50.43
CA ASP A 750 36.12 18.61 49.79
C ASP A 750 37.03 17.74 48.91
N LEU A 751 38.03 18.35 48.27
CA LEU A 751 39.07 17.67 47.49
C LEU A 751 40.17 17.01 48.35
N GLY A 752 40.17 17.26 49.67
CA GLY A 752 41.18 16.75 50.59
C GLY A 752 42.59 17.30 50.35
N SER A 753 42.70 18.52 49.84
CA SER A 753 43.98 19.17 49.49
C SER A 753 44.20 20.46 50.25
N ASP A 754 45.42 20.68 50.73
CA ASP A 754 45.90 21.96 51.29
C ASP A 754 46.50 22.87 50.22
N GLN A 755 46.76 22.35 49.01
CA GLN A 755 47.37 23.09 47.92
C GLN A 755 46.43 23.22 46.71
N LEU A 756 46.31 24.43 46.16
CA LEU A 756 45.68 24.74 44.88
C LEU A 756 46.74 25.32 43.94
N THR A 757 46.84 24.80 42.73
CA THR A 757 47.72 25.35 41.70
C THR A 757 46.90 25.74 40.48
N VAL A 758 47.08 26.97 40.01
CA VAL A 758 46.54 27.45 38.74
C VAL A 758 47.73 27.70 37.82
N ASN A 759 47.88 26.84 36.83
CA ASN A 759 48.91 26.93 35.81
C ASN A 759 48.28 27.40 34.50
N THR A 760 48.88 28.37 33.84
CA THR A 760 48.62 28.64 32.43
C THR A 760 49.83 28.21 31.63
N THR A 761 49.60 27.51 30.53
CA THR A 761 50.57 27.28 29.47
C THR A 761 50.02 27.82 28.17
N SER A 762 50.80 27.79 27.10
CA SER A 762 50.27 28.14 25.78
C SER A 762 49.02 27.31 25.48
N ASN A 763 47.91 27.99 25.23
CA ASN A 763 46.59 27.44 24.92
C ASN A 763 45.92 26.59 26.00
N ALA A 764 46.38 26.66 27.26
CA ALA A 764 45.73 25.91 28.33
C ALA A 764 45.81 26.59 29.70
N LEU A 765 44.76 26.40 30.49
CA LEU A 765 44.69 26.69 31.91
C LEU A 765 44.44 25.37 32.64
N GLU A 766 45.31 25.02 33.55
CA GLU A 766 45.21 23.84 34.39
C GLU A 766 45.01 24.27 35.85
N ILE A 767 43.97 23.71 36.47
CA ILE A 767 43.72 23.85 37.91
C ILE A 767 44.03 22.49 38.52
N ALA A 768 44.95 22.46 39.47
CA ALA A 768 45.37 21.25 40.18
C ALA A 768 45.21 21.43 41.69
N ALA A 769 44.95 20.35 42.42
CA ALA A 769 45.00 20.34 43.88
C ALA A 769 45.87 19.18 44.36
N GLY A 770 46.82 19.45 45.26
CA GLY A 770 47.75 18.43 45.78
C GLY A 770 48.63 17.80 44.68
N GLY A 771 48.84 18.54 43.57
CA GLY A 771 49.56 18.05 42.38
C GLY A 771 48.72 17.25 41.39
N GLU A 772 47.43 16.98 41.68
CA GLU A 772 46.51 16.30 40.77
C GLU A 772 45.75 17.32 39.91
N VAL A 773 45.84 17.23 38.58
CA VAL A 773 45.10 18.12 37.67
C VAL A 773 43.62 17.79 37.75
N LEU A 774 42.82 18.75 38.19
CA LEU A 774 41.37 18.62 38.34
C LEU A 774 40.65 19.10 37.09
N LEU A 775 41.04 20.27 36.58
CA LEU A 775 40.38 20.89 35.45
C LEU A 775 41.43 21.39 34.47
N LYS A 776 41.23 21.09 33.20
CA LYS A 776 42.01 21.67 32.11
C LYS A 776 41.09 22.36 31.14
N LEU A 777 41.32 23.64 30.91
CA LEU A 777 40.62 24.43 29.91
C LEU A 777 41.58 24.64 28.74
N GLY A 778 41.30 24.04 27.59
CA GLY A 778 42.00 24.31 26.34
C GLY A 778 41.33 25.48 25.61
N TYR A 779 42.10 26.48 25.20
CA TYR A 779 41.56 27.67 24.55
C TYR A 779 42.59 28.35 23.65
N ASP A 780 42.08 29.19 22.74
CA ASP A 780 42.84 30.04 21.82
C ASP A 780 42.15 31.41 21.69
N SER A 781 42.63 32.26 20.77
CA SER A 781 42.08 33.61 20.62
C SER A 781 40.61 33.59 20.15
N PRO A 782 40.24 32.86 19.08
CA PRO A 782 38.85 32.76 18.65
C PRO A 782 37.90 32.24 19.73
N THR A 783 38.24 31.14 20.40
CA THR A 783 37.38 30.51 21.42
C THR A 783 37.19 31.40 22.64
N MET A 784 38.22 32.11 23.10
CA MET A 784 38.10 33.06 24.23
C MET A 784 37.30 34.31 23.85
N GLN A 785 37.47 34.85 22.65
CA GLN A 785 36.66 35.96 22.17
C GLN A 785 35.18 35.57 22.10
N ARG A 786 34.90 34.36 21.60
CA ARG A 786 33.54 33.81 21.57
C ARG A 786 32.98 33.66 22.98
N LEU A 787 33.74 33.08 23.91
CA LEU A 787 33.32 32.93 25.31
C LEU A 787 33.01 34.29 25.94
N LEU A 788 33.85 35.31 25.75
CA LEU A 788 33.60 36.66 26.28
C LEU A 788 32.34 37.30 25.70
N LYS A 789 32.08 37.10 24.40
CA LYS A 789 30.84 37.56 23.75
C LYS A 789 29.61 36.87 24.35
N LEU A 790 29.67 35.55 24.55
CA LEU A 790 28.58 34.77 25.14
C LEU A 790 28.36 35.09 26.62
N ALA A 791 29.42 35.42 27.35
CA ALA A 791 29.33 35.79 28.76
C ALA A 791 28.66 37.15 28.99
N GLY A 792 28.57 38.01 27.97
CA GLY A 792 28.08 39.39 28.07
C GLY A 792 26.80 39.60 28.90
N PRO A 793 25.71 38.82 28.69
CA PRO A 793 24.48 38.92 29.46
C PRO A 793 24.62 38.50 30.93
N PHE A 794 25.57 37.60 31.23
CA PHE A 794 25.79 37.05 32.56
C PHE A 794 26.76 37.88 33.41
N LEU A 795 27.45 38.83 32.79
CA LEU A 795 28.35 39.74 33.48
C LEU A 795 27.55 40.91 34.09
N SER A 796 28.06 41.46 35.20
CA SER A 796 27.46 42.67 35.78
C SER A 796 27.36 43.79 34.74
N ALA A 797 26.32 44.61 34.81
CA ALA A 797 26.07 45.68 33.84
C ALA A 797 27.29 46.59 33.59
N ASN A 798 28.09 46.86 34.64
CA ASN A 798 29.32 47.66 34.53
C ASN A 798 30.40 46.95 33.72
N VAL A 799 30.59 45.64 33.91
CA VAL A 799 31.58 44.85 33.18
C VAL A 799 31.13 44.63 31.75
N SER A 800 29.86 44.28 31.54
CA SER A 800 29.28 44.06 30.21
C SER A 800 29.35 45.33 29.34
N SER A 801 29.00 46.50 29.90
CA SER A 801 29.11 47.78 29.19
C SER A 801 30.56 48.16 28.88
N THR A 802 31.50 47.89 29.79
CA THR A 802 32.93 48.14 29.57
C THR A 802 33.51 47.24 28.48
N LEU A 803 33.18 45.95 28.49
CA LEU A 803 33.63 45.00 27.45
C LEU A 803 33.01 45.27 26.08
N SER A 804 31.84 45.92 26.05
CA SER A 804 31.15 46.31 24.81
C SER A 804 31.68 47.62 24.20
N GLU A 805 32.53 48.37 24.91
CA GLU A 805 33.15 49.57 24.36
C GLU A 805 34.14 49.17 23.23
N PRO A 806 34.05 49.75 22.01
CA PRO A 806 34.86 49.33 20.88
C PRO A 806 36.38 49.37 21.14
N ASP A 807 36.85 50.39 21.86
CA ASP A 807 38.28 50.58 22.15
C ASP A 807 38.77 49.56 23.19
N VAL A 808 37.95 49.23 24.19
CA VAL A 808 38.25 48.20 25.19
C VAL A 808 38.17 46.81 24.57
N ALA A 809 37.14 46.53 23.76
CA ALA A 809 37.01 45.28 23.03
C ALA A 809 38.24 45.03 22.14
N LYS A 810 38.72 46.08 21.45
CA LYS A 810 39.94 46.03 20.63
C LYS A 810 41.19 45.84 21.46
N LEU A 811 41.34 46.55 22.58
CA LEU A 811 42.46 46.36 23.50
C LEU A 811 42.51 44.91 24.03
N ILE A 812 41.34 44.36 24.39
CA ILE A 812 41.22 43.01 24.90
C ILE A 812 41.55 42.00 23.80
N SER A 813 40.99 42.15 22.60
CA SER A 813 41.16 41.19 21.50
C SER A 813 42.55 41.21 20.87
N GLU A 814 43.14 42.39 20.68
CA GLU A 814 44.41 42.54 19.95
C GLU A 814 45.64 42.51 20.86
N GLN A 815 45.53 42.89 22.14
CA GLN A 815 46.70 43.00 23.02
C GLN A 815 46.61 42.07 24.22
N ILE A 816 45.50 42.07 24.96
CA ILE A 816 45.43 41.36 26.24
C ILE A 816 45.25 39.85 26.02
N LEU A 817 44.31 39.42 25.17
CA LEU A 817 44.02 38.00 24.94
C LEU A 817 45.25 37.24 24.40
N PRO A 818 45.97 37.71 23.36
CA PRO A 818 47.18 37.02 22.90
C PRO A 818 48.23 36.83 24.00
N MET A 819 48.38 37.82 24.89
CA MET A 819 49.28 37.71 26.04
C MET A 819 48.79 36.69 27.06
N ILE A 820 47.49 36.68 27.40
CA ILE A 820 46.89 35.71 28.34
C ILE A 820 47.03 34.28 27.81
N ILE A 821 46.80 34.07 26.51
CA ILE A 821 46.85 32.76 25.87
C ILE A 821 48.28 32.23 25.79
N ALA A 822 49.26 33.12 25.57
CA ALA A 822 50.66 32.74 25.60
C ALA A 822 51.27 32.65 27.00
N ALA A 823 50.58 33.15 28.04
CA ALA A 823 51.17 33.35 29.35
C ALA A 823 51.59 32.03 30.01
N ASN A 824 52.77 32.04 30.62
CA ASN A 824 53.22 30.97 31.50
C ASN A 824 53.11 31.44 32.96
N LEU A 825 51.92 31.33 33.52
CA LEU A 825 51.61 31.73 34.89
C LEU A 825 51.52 30.47 35.74
N SER A 826 52.16 30.46 36.90
CA SER A 826 51.99 29.40 37.89
C SER A 826 51.69 30.06 39.23
N LEU A 827 50.42 30.00 39.63
CA LEU A 827 49.96 30.46 40.93
C LEU A 827 49.77 29.24 41.83
N THR A 828 50.53 29.12 42.91
CA THR A 828 50.33 28.07 43.92
C THR A 828 49.81 28.72 45.20
N ALA A 829 48.68 28.26 45.71
CA ALA A 829 48.10 28.69 46.95
C ALA A 829 48.09 27.53 47.96
N GLU A 830 48.68 27.74 49.13
CA GLU A 830 48.74 26.76 50.22
C GLU A 830 47.89 27.25 51.38
N VAL A 831 46.92 26.44 51.82
CA VAL A 831 46.03 26.70 52.95
C VAL A 831 46.60 26.02 54.18
N LYS A 832 46.90 26.80 55.21
CA LYS A 832 47.40 26.30 56.50
C LYS A 832 46.33 25.71 57.41
#